data_AF-A0A7X8RMX9-F1
#
_entry.id   AF-A0A7X8RMX9-F1
#
_cell.length_a   1.000
_cell.length_b   1.000
_cell.length_c   1.000
_cell.angle_alpha   90.00
_cell.angle_beta   90.00
_cell.angle_gamma   90.00
#
_symmetry.space_group_name_H-M   'P 1'
#
loop_
_entity.id
_entity.type
_entity.pdbx_description
1 polymer ?
#
loop_
_entity_poly.entity_id
_entity_poly.type
_entity_poly.pdbx_seq_one_letter_code
_entity_poly.pdbx_strand_id
1 'polypeptide(L)'
;MRIIVPILKYITKIRFQLLFFVFCFIGFNSFSQTTVIYSEDFESGFGGWSNTQTTNGDWLLGNNTAHSTGASGNYFYSEMYEFTGRPWWVKYYYYNNDTYVVATSPTIDFTGYSNIVFQFDIWFDTEVDWDGMKVEYSLDNGLSWSDLGSVANTNWYNDTDVDAFNNGEDGWSGDSGGWVTKSINLSLENGGFDNNSQVKFRILFASSEAVQDTGVAFDNIIIVSTKYCLSYGNDSDGYYTGIKQVKFNTIDNSEPDDEDNDYSDFTSQSTTVLQGSPYDLTVNVNTDGNYTVNVFAWIDWNQDGDFDDVNEEYDLGTAKNVNNGITSNSPYSITVPLSASVGSTIMRVSVKWDIDGADPTSCEKGFDGEVEDYTINIEAYIPRIDFDGTDDYVDFGDNHDLTGNFSIEAWVFQEATNSSSRSNMIVTKGTSSTSVTSRYWRGYCLDIDYNNYPRFRWWDNSGNLIIDITTTNAITNNQWRHLAVTYDGTTATLYIDGISVGNDTFSGALVNNNFNFIIGAMYYSYSSVEALDYFNGAIQEVRIWDTALSEVQIREMMNQHIENDVGNVKGEIIPLPISGGLQWSNLKGYYPLINNTATDYSVNSINGSPKNITTQQKITAPLPYVAITNSDWDTAGTWLNNADIYVPNTTGIDGSTSIDWNIVHVTENMQNARDITVLGLLVDADKELEVDGNTGTNTGYSLTVTNYLKLDGVIDLEGESQLIQIEGSVLDDTSSGYIERDQQGEGNRYRYNYWCSPVIQTGTPSGSSFTIASVLKDGTYTNTPKDISFISGYDGAPATASLPIQIANYWLYKFVNRTAGDYSQWLQIGSTGSLNAGEGFTMKGPSDPGPPSPDQNYVFVGKPNNGDIELNITSGNNYLVGNPYPSALDADQFIDDNTSISGTLYFWEHYGGDSHYLADYEGSYATYTKSGATPAPTPSGITPKTPERYIPVGQGFFVYSDVDDKIKFNNGQRIFVTEANPDNSIFMKEVTSKKASVVKNKNVVITDTRQKIRIGFGASKTGHRQLLLTVDDRTTDLADWGFDGEIYGLLPEDMFWIIDDKKYVIQGLPDLNIDREIPLGIIIDEDGLISIKIDKLENIEESKKLYIKDNLTGETYQINKQSFEIELEAGEYLDRFSLVFQPRLKTLEEIKLEQGFSIFTHKSQYAVQVKKIIDAEILSINLYNIYGRMVQTWEGDLGGRHLLLPIRKTTTGVYIVQLNTANGTFEKKIIIE
;
A
#
# COMPACT_ATOMS: atom_id res chain seq x y z
N MET A 1 14.35 -21.45 -84.27
CA MET A 1 13.54 -22.39 -85.08
C MET A 1 12.65 -23.15 -84.11
N ARG A 2 11.33 -23.07 -84.32
CA ARG A 2 10.25 -23.36 -83.36
C ARG A 2 10.17 -24.84 -82.92
N ILE A 3 9.55 -25.04 -81.75
CA ILE A 3 9.09 -26.29 -81.08
C ILE A 3 10.12 -26.93 -80.12
N ILE A 4 10.35 -26.34 -78.92
CA ILE A 4 10.47 -27.02 -77.60
C ILE A 4 10.37 -25.91 -76.53
N VAL A 5 9.18 -25.57 -76.00
CA VAL A 5 9.07 -24.58 -74.89
C VAL A 5 8.13 -24.98 -73.73
N PRO A 6 7.07 -25.83 -73.84
CA PRO A 6 6.15 -26.00 -72.70
C PRO A 6 6.33 -27.27 -71.83
N ILE A 7 7.52 -27.87 -71.72
CA ILE A 7 7.76 -29.04 -70.81
C ILE A 7 8.82 -28.76 -69.73
N LEU A 8 9.50 -27.60 -69.76
CA LEU A 8 10.60 -27.31 -68.83
C LEU A 8 10.21 -26.57 -67.53
N LYS A 9 8.95 -26.12 -67.36
CA LYS A 9 8.49 -25.42 -66.14
C LYS A 9 7.94 -26.35 -65.02
N TYR A 10 7.86 -27.67 -65.25
CA TYR A 10 7.22 -28.61 -64.31
C TYR A 10 8.17 -29.62 -63.62
N ILE A 11 9.51 -29.53 -63.79
CA ILE A 11 10.48 -30.52 -63.25
C ILE A 11 11.40 -29.97 -62.15
N THR A 12 11.30 -28.69 -61.75
CA THR A 12 12.21 -28.07 -60.76
C THR A 12 11.62 -27.80 -59.37
N LYS A 13 10.48 -28.39 -59.00
CA LYS A 13 9.91 -28.28 -57.63
C LYS A 13 9.78 -29.59 -56.85
N ILE A 14 10.32 -30.71 -57.35
CA ILE A 14 10.29 -32.00 -56.63
C ILE A 14 11.69 -32.62 -56.64
N ARG A 15 12.48 -32.30 -55.61
CA ARG A 15 13.53 -33.13 -54.96
C ARG A 15 14.52 -32.20 -54.25
N PHE A 16 14.42 -32.09 -52.93
CA PHE A 16 15.54 -32.12 -51.97
C PHE A 16 14.99 -32.08 -50.54
N GLN A 17 14.31 -33.16 -50.13
CA GLN A 17 14.38 -33.64 -48.75
C GLN A 17 15.36 -34.82 -48.75
N LEU A 18 16.23 -34.86 -47.73
CA LEU A 18 17.38 -35.75 -47.47
C LEU A 18 18.72 -35.37 -48.14
N LEU A 19 19.58 -34.65 -47.40
CA LEU A 19 20.75 -35.26 -46.75
C LEU A 19 21.39 -34.30 -45.72
N PHE A 20 21.66 -34.83 -44.52
CA PHE A 20 22.37 -34.19 -43.41
C PHE A 20 23.89 -34.17 -43.68
N PHE A 21 24.55 -33.08 -43.24
CA PHE A 21 25.94 -32.96 -42.74
C PHE A 21 27.16 -32.81 -43.68
N VAL A 22 27.97 -31.77 -43.34
CA VAL A 22 29.45 -31.58 -43.48
C VAL A 22 29.97 -30.58 -44.55
N PHE A 23 30.41 -29.42 -44.02
CA PHE A 23 31.51 -28.49 -44.39
C PHE A 23 31.29 -27.21 -45.23
N CYS A 24 31.26 -26.10 -44.48
CA CYS A 24 32.17 -24.94 -44.48
C CYS A 24 32.25 -23.93 -45.66
N PHE A 25 32.00 -22.68 -45.26
CA PHE A 25 32.67 -21.42 -45.63
C PHE A 25 32.71 -21.02 -47.12
N ILE A 26 31.67 -20.29 -47.54
CA ILE A 26 31.82 -18.99 -48.20
C ILE A 26 30.67 -18.12 -47.67
N GLY A 27 30.99 -17.04 -46.97
CA GLY A 27 30.01 -16.11 -46.42
C GLY A 27 29.28 -15.33 -47.50
N PHE A 28 27.96 -15.30 -47.41
CA PHE A 28 27.18 -14.12 -47.75
C PHE A 28 26.73 -13.53 -46.41
N ASN A 29 27.17 -12.30 -46.14
CA ASN A 29 26.64 -11.49 -45.06
C ASN A 29 25.23 -11.06 -45.46
N SER A 30 24.23 -11.43 -44.69
CA SER A 30 23.04 -10.61 -44.49
C SER A 30 23.08 -10.25 -43.00
N PHE A 31 23.80 -9.17 -42.70
CA PHE A 31 23.72 -8.51 -41.40
C PHE A 31 22.73 -7.37 -41.55
N SER A 32 21.94 -7.14 -40.50
CA SER A 32 21.14 -5.93 -40.22
C SER A 32 21.72 -4.68 -40.88
N GLN A 33 20.87 -3.90 -41.55
CA GLN A 33 21.22 -2.58 -42.06
C GLN A 33 20.75 -1.45 -41.13
N THR A 34 21.00 -1.58 -39.83
CA THR A 34 21.08 -0.38 -38.97
C THR A 34 22.23 0.47 -39.49
N THR A 35 21.90 1.56 -40.16
CA THR A 35 22.89 2.45 -40.77
C THR A 35 23.22 3.55 -39.78
N VAL A 36 24.50 3.65 -39.38
CA VAL A 36 25.00 4.80 -38.64
C VAL A 36 25.05 5.99 -39.60
N ILE A 37 24.15 6.96 -39.38
CA ILE A 37 24.07 8.18 -40.18
C ILE A 37 25.16 9.16 -39.75
N TYR A 38 25.38 9.25 -38.44
CA TYR A 38 26.39 10.12 -37.84
C TYR A 38 26.92 9.48 -36.57
N SER A 39 28.22 9.61 -36.32
CA SER A 39 28.83 9.22 -35.06
C SER A 39 29.98 10.15 -34.73
N GLU A 40 30.08 10.59 -33.49
CA GLU A 40 31.19 11.40 -33.00
C GLU A 40 31.58 10.95 -31.59
N ASP A 41 32.86 10.60 -31.43
CA ASP A 41 33.47 10.11 -30.20
C ASP A 41 34.48 11.10 -29.59
N PHE A 42 34.68 12.26 -30.24
CA PHE A 42 35.54 13.36 -29.82
C PHE A 42 37.02 13.05 -29.53
N GLU A 43 37.47 11.81 -29.75
CA GLU A 43 38.85 11.36 -29.54
C GLU A 43 39.84 12.08 -30.47
N SER A 44 39.38 12.44 -31.66
CA SER A 44 40.18 13.07 -32.71
C SER A 44 40.10 14.59 -32.76
N GLY A 45 39.32 15.21 -31.86
CA GLY A 45 39.07 16.65 -31.80
C GLY A 45 37.58 16.98 -31.86
N PHE A 46 37.24 18.20 -32.27
CA PHE A 46 35.87 18.72 -32.19
C PHE A 46 34.84 18.04 -33.10
N GLY A 47 35.22 17.14 -34.01
CA GLY A 47 34.21 16.43 -34.82
C GLY A 47 33.36 17.28 -35.77
N GLY A 48 33.79 18.53 -36.04
CA GLY A 48 32.96 19.52 -36.74
C GLY A 48 31.96 20.27 -35.85
N TRP A 49 31.88 19.94 -34.55
CA TRP A 49 31.16 20.71 -33.57
C TRP A 49 31.83 22.07 -33.34
N SER A 50 31.01 23.07 -33.07
CA SER A 50 31.45 24.44 -32.82
C SER A 50 30.84 24.98 -31.54
N ASN A 51 31.64 25.70 -30.77
CA ASN A 51 31.20 26.30 -29.52
C ASN A 51 30.85 27.76 -29.75
N THR A 52 29.68 28.18 -29.26
CA THR A 52 29.31 29.58 -29.20
C THR A 52 29.14 29.98 -27.75
N GLN A 53 30.04 30.84 -27.26
CA GLN A 53 29.94 31.43 -25.93
C GLN A 53 28.96 32.60 -25.97
N THR A 54 27.92 32.55 -25.12
CA THR A 54 26.97 33.68 -24.99
C THR A 54 27.13 34.40 -23.65
N THR A 55 27.41 33.70 -22.54
CA THR A 55 27.70 34.31 -21.21
C THR A 55 28.53 33.40 -20.29
N ASN A 56 29.49 34.00 -19.58
CA ASN A 56 30.26 33.53 -18.42
C ASN A 56 30.75 32.06 -18.34
N GLY A 57 31.04 31.35 -19.43
CA GLY A 57 31.70 30.03 -19.42
C GLY A 57 32.09 29.56 -20.82
N ASP A 58 32.66 28.37 -20.99
CA ASP A 58 32.93 27.76 -22.30
C ASP A 58 32.71 26.25 -22.28
N TRP A 59 32.48 25.64 -23.44
CA TRP A 59 32.57 24.19 -23.60
C TRP A 59 34.03 23.83 -23.87
N LEU A 60 34.65 23.00 -23.04
CA LEU A 60 36.01 22.53 -23.22
C LEU A 60 36.01 21.11 -23.76
N LEU A 61 36.94 20.82 -24.68
CA LEU A 61 37.15 19.47 -25.19
C LEU A 61 38.44 18.87 -24.63
N GLY A 62 38.32 17.73 -23.97
CA GLY A 62 39.46 17.00 -23.40
C GLY A 62 39.03 16.03 -22.31
N ASN A 63 39.95 15.70 -21.40
CA ASN A 63 39.64 14.91 -20.22
C ASN A 63 39.73 15.76 -18.94
N ASN A 64 38.83 15.49 -17.99
CA ASN A 64 38.78 16.19 -16.71
C ASN A 64 38.54 15.18 -15.59
N THR A 65 39.39 15.22 -14.56
CA THR A 65 39.27 14.32 -13.39
C THR A 65 37.93 14.45 -12.67
N ALA A 66 37.24 15.59 -12.77
CA ALA A 66 35.93 15.82 -12.16
C ALA A 66 34.82 14.95 -12.79
N HIS A 67 34.90 14.68 -14.10
CA HIS A 67 33.93 13.85 -14.84
C HIS A 67 34.44 12.42 -15.08
N SER A 68 35.46 11.97 -14.34
CA SER A 68 36.22 10.76 -14.67
C SER A 68 35.57 9.43 -14.28
N THR A 69 34.50 9.46 -13.47
CA THR A 69 33.80 8.24 -13.03
C THR A 69 32.99 7.65 -14.18
N GLY A 70 33.59 6.74 -14.95
CA GLY A 70 32.95 6.05 -16.08
C GLY A 70 33.35 6.57 -17.46
N ALA A 71 34.06 7.70 -17.56
CA ALA A 71 34.53 8.25 -18.83
C ALA A 71 35.73 7.48 -19.41
N SER A 72 35.82 7.40 -20.73
CA SER A 72 37.05 7.02 -21.43
C SER A 72 37.32 8.00 -22.57
N GLY A 73 38.53 8.57 -22.62
CA GLY A 73 38.92 9.43 -23.74
C GLY A 73 38.69 10.92 -23.54
N ASN A 74 38.49 11.67 -24.61
CA ASN A 74 38.18 13.09 -24.64
C ASN A 74 36.68 13.29 -24.84
N TYR A 75 36.09 14.22 -24.11
CA TYR A 75 34.67 14.56 -24.20
C TYR A 75 34.49 16.07 -24.05
N PHE A 76 33.28 16.55 -24.33
CA PHE A 76 32.90 17.93 -24.04
C PHE A 76 32.51 18.07 -22.57
N TYR A 77 33.01 19.10 -21.90
CA TYR A 77 32.61 19.43 -20.54
C TYR A 77 32.57 20.94 -20.31
N SER A 78 31.71 21.40 -19.40
CA SER A 78 31.60 22.82 -19.03
C SER A 78 32.90 23.33 -18.40
N GLU A 79 33.36 24.54 -18.75
CA GLU A 79 34.52 25.17 -18.13
C GLU A 79 34.33 25.33 -16.62
N MET A 80 35.38 25.00 -15.87
CA MET A 80 35.33 24.97 -14.40
C MET A 80 36.52 25.72 -13.79
N TYR A 81 36.31 26.28 -12.60
CA TYR A 81 37.31 27.05 -11.86
C TYR A 81 37.62 26.40 -10.51
N GLU A 82 38.91 26.32 -10.17
CA GLU A 82 39.35 25.79 -8.87
C GLU A 82 39.01 26.78 -7.75
N PHE A 83 38.23 26.35 -6.76
CA PHE A 83 37.83 27.19 -5.64
C PHE A 83 39.00 27.43 -4.67
N THR A 84 39.53 28.65 -4.65
CA THR A 84 40.75 29.00 -3.87
C THR A 84 40.53 29.31 -2.39
N GLY A 85 39.30 29.13 -1.87
CA GLY A 85 38.91 29.49 -0.49
C GLY A 85 39.13 28.44 0.60
N ARG A 86 39.72 27.27 0.30
CA ARG A 86 39.88 26.13 1.23
C ARG A 86 41.33 25.58 1.24
N PRO A 87 41.70 24.70 2.18
CA PRO A 87 43.09 24.26 2.34
C PRO A 87 43.67 23.60 1.08
N TRP A 88 44.92 23.92 0.75
CA TRP A 88 45.74 23.44 -0.39
C TRP A 88 45.76 21.93 -0.71
N TRP A 89 45.14 21.06 0.09
CA TRP A 89 45.05 19.62 -0.15
C TRP A 89 43.67 19.14 -0.64
N VAL A 90 42.67 20.03 -0.78
CA VAL A 90 41.35 19.70 -1.36
C VAL A 90 41.07 20.66 -2.50
N LYS A 91 40.87 20.13 -3.71
CA LYS A 91 40.50 20.89 -4.90
C LYS A 91 39.04 20.61 -5.22
N TYR A 92 38.21 21.66 -5.22
CA TYR A 92 36.86 21.62 -5.77
C TYR A 92 36.86 22.47 -7.03
N TYR A 93 36.20 21.96 -8.06
CA TYR A 93 36.02 22.63 -9.33
C TYR A 93 34.54 22.92 -9.49
N TYR A 94 34.21 24.12 -9.94
CA TYR A 94 32.83 24.56 -10.10
C TYR A 94 32.65 25.25 -11.44
N TYR A 95 31.46 25.13 -12.04
CA TYR A 95 31.06 25.98 -13.16
C TYR A 95 30.79 27.42 -12.68
N ASN A 96 30.76 28.36 -13.62
CA ASN A 96 30.47 29.76 -13.33
C ASN A 96 28.97 30.02 -13.22
N ASN A 97 28.56 30.92 -12.34
CA ASN A 97 27.20 31.45 -12.31
C ASN A 97 26.87 32.20 -13.62
N ASP A 98 25.61 32.31 -13.97
CA ASP A 98 25.14 32.98 -15.19
C ASP A 98 25.77 32.41 -16.48
N THR A 99 26.18 31.15 -16.46
CA THR A 99 26.70 30.46 -17.65
C THR A 99 25.56 30.20 -18.63
N TYR A 100 25.79 30.49 -19.91
CA TYR A 100 25.00 29.94 -21.00
C TYR A 100 25.96 29.60 -22.13
N VAL A 101 26.11 28.31 -22.42
CA VAL A 101 27.07 27.80 -23.40
C VAL A 101 26.41 26.78 -24.32
N VAL A 102 26.78 26.84 -25.60
CA VAL A 102 26.15 26.04 -26.64
C VAL A 102 27.22 25.36 -27.49
N ALA A 103 27.17 24.03 -27.56
CA ALA A 103 27.94 23.23 -28.52
C ALA A 103 27.01 22.84 -29.66
N THR A 104 27.33 23.23 -30.90
CA THR A 104 26.49 23.02 -32.09
C THR A 104 27.15 22.04 -33.05
N SER A 105 26.39 21.03 -33.49
CA SER A 105 26.82 20.01 -34.44
C SER A 105 27.11 20.58 -35.84
N PRO A 106 27.89 19.86 -36.68
CA PRO A 106 27.85 20.09 -38.13
C PRO A 106 26.43 19.81 -38.67
N THR A 107 26.17 20.22 -39.92
CA THR A 107 24.93 19.80 -40.62
C THR A 107 24.99 18.30 -40.88
N ILE A 108 23.97 17.58 -40.42
CA ILE A 108 23.83 16.13 -40.60
C ILE A 108 22.74 15.90 -41.65
N ASP A 109 23.09 15.10 -42.66
CA ASP A 109 22.22 14.85 -43.82
C ASP A 109 21.41 13.57 -43.61
N PHE A 110 20.12 13.72 -43.30
CA PHE A 110 19.16 12.63 -43.15
C PHE A 110 18.43 12.29 -44.45
N THR A 111 18.89 12.77 -45.61
CA THR A 111 18.25 12.48 -46.91
C THR A 111 18.17 10.98 -47.16
N GLY A 112 16.94 10.50 -47.36
CA GLY A 112 16.61 9.09 -47.57
C GLY A 112 16.83 8.20 -46.35
N TYR A 113 16.61 8.72 -45.13
CA TYR A 113 16.56 7.96 -43.88
C TYR A 113 15.25 8.26 -43.12
N SER A 114 14.73 7.26 -42.42
CA SER A 114 13.57 7.32 -41.51
C SER A 114 13.81 6.37 -40.31
N ASN A 115 12.94 6.37 -39.30
CA ASN A 115 13.19 5.71 -38.00
C ASN A 115 14.56 6.09 -37.39
N ILE A 116 14.83 7.38 -37.37
CA ILE A 116 16.11 7.95 -36.97
C ILE A 116 16.16 8.00 -35.45
N VAL A 117 17.17 7.40 -34.85
CA VAL A 117 17.37 7.41 -33.39
C VAL A 117 18.63 8.20 -33.07
N PHE A 118 18.51 9.20 -32.20
CA PHE A 118 19.61 9.98 -31.64
C PHE A 118 19.99 9.42 -30.28
N GLN A 119 21.29 9.17 -30.07
CA GLN A 119 21.84 8.65 -28.83
C GLN A 119 23.13 9.41 -28.47
N PHE A 120 23.35 9.59 -27.17
CA PHE A 120 24.61 10.12 -26.66
C PHE A 120 24.78 9.83 -25.17
N ASP A 121 26.02 9.85 -24.70
CA ASP A 121 26.35 9.74 -23.29
C ASP A 121 26.41 11.13 -22.66
N ILE A 122 25.81 11.26 -21.47
CA ILE A 122 25.79 12.51 -20.71
C ILE A 122 26.25 12.30 -19.28
N TRP A 123 26.72 13.37 -18.69
CA TRP A 123 27.06 13.49 -17.28
C TRP A 123 26.63 14.89 -16.81
N PHE A 124 25.95 14.99 -15.69
CA PHE A 124 25.57 16.28 -15.09
C PHE A 124 25.53 16.20 -13.56
N ASP A 125 25.93 17.30 -12.94
CA ASP A 125 25.90 17.60 -11.51
C ASP A 125 25.66 19.12 -11.41
N THR A 126 24.40 19.51 -11.33
CA THR A 126 23.91 20.89 -11.38
C THR A 126 22.89 21.16 -10.28
N GLU A 127 22.64 22.43 -9.99
CA GLU A 127 21.59 22.82 -9.05
C GLU A 127 20.21 22.39 -9.58
N VAL A 128 19.57 21.45 -8.89
CA VAL A 128 18.25 20.85 -9.22
C VAL A 128 17.21 21.94 -9.48
N ASP A 129 16.39 21.83 -10.53
CA ASP A 129 15.38 22.81 -10.99
C ASP A 129 15.95 24.16 -11.46
N TRP A 130 17.13 24.58 -11.02
CA TRP A 130 17.66 25.91 -11.36
C TRP A 130 18.59 25.89 -12.55
N ASP A 131 19.51 24.93 -12.59
CA ASP A 131 20.58 24.85 -13.57
C ASP A 131 20.53 23.52 -14.30
N GLY A 132 20.87 23.48 -15.59
CA GLY A 132 20.74 22.22 -16.32
C GLY A 132 21.21 22.22 -17.76
N MET A 133 21.10 21.06 -18.39
CA MET A 133 21.47 20.80 -19.78
C MET A 133 20.25 20.40 -20.60
N LYS A 134 20.17 20.83 -21.87
CA LYS A 134 19.15 20.34 -22.81
C LYS A 134 19.68 20.23 -24.23
N VAL A 135 18.93 19.56 -25.10
CA VAL A 135 19.22 19.47 -26.54
C VAL A 135 18.16 20.23 -27.32
N GLU A 136 18.61 21.07 -28.24
CA GLU A 136 17.76 21.63 -29.28
C GLU A 136 18.17 21.09 -30.64
N TYR A 137 17.22 21.07 -31.57
CA TYR A 137 17.44 20.72 -32.94
C TYR A 137 17.03 21.85 -33.89
N SER A 138 17.55 21.80 -35.10
CA SER A 138 17.20 22.66 -36.20
C SER A 138 17.01 21.83 -37.45
N LEU A 139 15.95 22.11 -38.21
CA LEU A 139 15.61 21.44 -39.46
C LEU A 139 15.96 22.28 -40.69
N ASP A 140 16.47 23.49 -40.49
CA ASP A 140 16.67 24.52 -41.51
C ASP A 140 18.10 25.07 -41.49
N ASN A 141 19.06 24.20 -41.13
CA ASN A 141 20.48 24.47 -41.09
C ASN A 141 20.89 25.53 -40.04
N GLY A 142 20.10 25.68 -38.98
CA GLY A 142 20.34 26.56 -37.83
C GLY A 142 19.69 27.94 -37.93
N LEU A 143 18.70 28.14 -38.80
CA LEU A 143 17.94 29.40 -38.89
C LEU A 143 16.89 29.50 -37.78
N SER A 144 16.27 28.38 -37.42
CA SER A 144 15.37 28.22 -36.27
C SER A 144 15.76 26.99 -35.43
N TRP A 145 15.40 27.02 -34.15
CA TRP A 145 15.73 25.99 -33.17
C TRP A 145 14.51 25.65 -32.33
N SER A 146 14.40 24.39 -31.92
CA SER A 146 13.32 23.87 -31.08
C SER A 146 13.88 22.85 -30.10
N ASP A 147 13.27 22.72 -28.94
CA ASP A 147 13.68 21.74 -27.94
C ASP A 147 13.42 20.32 -28.44
N LEU A 148 14.41 19.45 -28.27
CA LEU A 148 14.31 18.05 -28.62
C LEU A 148 13.76 17.27 -27.42
N GLY A 149 12.59 16.66 -27.56
CA GLY A 149 11.94 15.84 -26.53
C GLY A 149 11.39 16.63 -25.34
N SER A 150 10.83 15.88 -24.40
CA SER A 150 10.22 16.34 -23.14
C SER A 150 10.44 15.29 -22.04
N VAL A 151 10.03 15.57 -20.80
CA VAL A 151 10.04 14.57 -19.71
C VAL A 151 9.10 13.39 -20.00
N ALA A 152 8.10 13.55 -20.87
CA ALA A 152 7.22 12.45 -21.28
C ALA A 152 7.92 11.41 -22.18
N ASN A 153 9.08 11.75 -22.77
CA ASN A 153 9.85 10.81 -23.59
C ASN A 153 10.65 9.85 -22.69
N THR A 154 10.43 8.54 -22.86
CA THR A 154 11.15 7.51 -22.11
C THR A 154 12.66 7.62 -22.28
N ASN A 155 13.41 7.68 -21.18
CA ASN A 155 14.87 7.79 -21.15
C ASN A 155 15.45 9.06 -21.82
N TRP A 156 14.72 10.18 -21.78
CA TRP A 156 15.21 11.50 -22.21
C TRP A 156 15.42 12.44 -21.00
N TYR A 157 14.62 13.48 -20.79
CA TYR A 157 14.74 14.46 -19.68
C TYR A 157 14.25 13.94 -18.31
N ASN A 158 14.72 14.56 -17.22
CA ASN A 158 14.32 14.21 -15.84
C ASN A 158 13.74 15.38 -15.04
N ASP A 159 13.67 16.57 -15.63
CA ASP A 159 13.18 17.78 -14.97
C ASP A 159 12.29 18.57 -15.95
N THR A 160 11.16 19.08 -15.45
CA THR A 160 10.17 19.85 -16.22
C THR A 160 10.32 21.38 -16.07
N ASP A 161 11.20 21.84 -15.17
CA ASP A 161 11.32 23.26 -14.85
C ASP A 161 12.78 23.64 -14.56
N VAL A 162 13.60 23.71 -15.61
CA VAL A 162 14.99 24.18 -15.53
C VAL A 162 15.07 25.69 -15.75
N ASP A 163 14.98 26.44 -14.64
CA ASP A 163 14.77 27.89 -14.59
C ASP A 163 15.86 28.70 -15.33
N ALA A 164 17.09 28.21 -15.41
CA ALA A 164 18.18 28.86 -16.15
C ALA A 164 17.94 28.97 -17.66
N PHE A 165 17.06 28.14 -18.23
CA PHE A 165 16.63 28.27 -19.62
C PHE A 165 15.43 29.23 -19.74
N ASN A 166 14.33 28.91 -19.06
CA ASN A 166 13.18 29.74 -18.70
C ASN A 166 12.31 28.91 -17.73
N ASN A 167 11.39 29.57 -17.03
CA ASN A 167 10.41 28.90 -16.18
C ASN A 167 9.48 27.99 -17.01
N GLY A 168 9.38 26.72 -16.61
CA GLY A 168 8.60 25.64 -17.22
C GLY A 168 9.28 24.95 -18.41
N GLU A 169 10.60 25.01 -18.51
CA GLU A 169 11.37 24.38 -19.58
C GLU A 169 11.94 23.02 -19.16
N ASP A 170 11.70 21.98 -19.96
CA ASP A 170 12.24 20.65 -19.71
C ASP A 170 13.76 20.59 -19.92
N GLY A 171 14.44 19.76 -19.12
CA GLY A 171 15.88 19.52 -19.25
C GLY A 171 16.43 18.42 -18.34
N TRP A 172 17.75 18.31 -18.33
CA TRP A 172 18.49 17.56 -17.32
C TRP A 172 19.00 18.48 -16.23
N SER A 173 18.61 18.22 -14.99
CA SER A 173 19.08 18.93 -13.81
C SER A 173 19.32 17.97 -12.63
N GLY A 174 20.18 18.36 -11.69
CA GLY A 174 20.58 17.55 -10.54
C GLY A 174 21.85 16.75 -10.77
N ASP A 175 21.95 15.56 -10.17
CA ASP A 175 23.13 14.67 -10.29
C ASP A 175 22.76 13.36 -11.00
N SER A 176 23.44 13.11 -12.11
CA SER A 176 23.34 11.87 -12.90
C SER A 176 23.99 10.66 -12.24
N GLY A 177 24.82 10.84 -11.21
CA GLY A 177 25.56 9.79 -10.51
C GLY A 177 26.71 9.17 -11.32
N GLY A 178 27.02 9.71 -12.50
CA GLY A 178 27.97 9.13 -13.46
C GLY A 178 27.52 9.29 -14.91
N TRP A 179 28.27 8.72 -15.84
CA TRP A 179 27.91 8.76 -17.27
C TRP A 179 26.70 7.87 -17.54
N VAL A 180 25.70 8.40 -18.25
CA VAL A 180 24.46 7.70 -18.62
C VAL A 180 24.16 7.92 -20.10
N THR A 181 23.68 6.88 -20.79
CA THR A 181 23.28 6.96 -22.21
C THR A 181 21.82 7.40 -22.33
N LYS A 182 21.58 8.45 -23.11
CA LYS A 182 20.24 8.95 -23.45
C LYS A 182 19.92 8.66 -24.90
N SER A 183 18.65 8.36 -25.17
CA SER A 183 18.19 7.98 -26.51
C SER A 183 16.79 8.50 -26.80
N ILE A 184 16.58 9.01 -28.01
CA ILE A 184 15.26 9.45 -28.49
C ILE A 184 15.06 9.06 -29.96
N ASN A 185 13.85 8.62 -30.31
CA ASN A 185 13.47 8.32 -31.69
C ASN A 185 12.96 9.60 -32.35
N LEU A 186 13.81 10.21 -33.17
CA LEU A 186 13.53 11.47 -33.87
C LEU A 186 12.38 11.37 -34.85
N SER A 187 12.12 10.20 -35.43
CA SER A 187 11.01 10.03 -36.38
C SER A 187 9.64 10.01 -35.71
N LEU A 188 9.59 9.78 -34.39
CA LEU A 188 8.37 9.94 -33.59
C LEU A 188 8.19 11.36 -33.06
N GLU A 189 9.27 12.16 -33.07
CA GLU A 189 9.20 13.58 -32.78
C GLU A 189 8.56 14.28 -34.00
N ASN A 190 7.45 15.00 -33.78
CA ASN A 190 6.54 15.53 -34.81
C ASN A 190 7.12 16.71 -35.63
N GLY A 191 8.42 16.68 -35.92
CA GLY A 191 9.25 17.78 -36.36
C GLY A 191 10.11 17.47 -37.59
N GLY A 192 9.65 16.69 -38.57
CA GLY A 192 10.26 16.67 -39.92
C GLY A 192 11.75 16.32 -40.02
N PHE A 193 12.24 15.41 -39.17
CA PHE A 193 13.61 14.90 -39.22
C PHE A 193 13.85 13.98 -40.42
N ASP A 194 12.86 13.18 -40.78
CA ASP A 194 12.98 12.21 -41.86
C ASP A 194 13.26 12.90 -43.19
N ASN A 195 14.17 12.31 -43.97
CA ASN A 195 14.57 12.81 -45.29
C ASN A 195 15.07 14.28 -45.30
N ASN A 196 15.61 14.79 -44.19
CA ASN A 196 16.02 16.18 -44.07
C ASN A 196 17.55 16.38 -44.18
N SER A 197 18.00 17.11 -45.20
CA SER A 197 19.43 17.38 -45.43
C SER A 197 20.05 18.50 -44.58
N GLN A 198 19.24 19.16 -43.75
CA GLN A 198 19.60 20.42 -43.09
C GLN A 198 19.59 20.31 -41.56
N VAL A 199 19.62 19.09 -41.02
CA VAL A 199 19.48 18.87 -39.58
C VAL A 199 20.74 19.28 -38.82
N LYS A 200 20.55 19.96 -37.69
CA LYS A 200 21.59 20.22 -36.70
C LYS A 200 21.07 19.99 -35.30
N PHE A 201 21.96 19.64 -34.39
CA PHE A 201 21.71 19.58 -32.96
C PHE A 201 22.58 20.61 -32.25
N ARG A 202 22.10 21.11 -31.12
CA ARG A 202 22.94 21.86 -30.19
C ARG A 202 22.65 21.42 -28.76
N ILE A 203 23.71 21.22 -28.00
CA ILE A 203 23.66 20.87 -26.59
C ILE A 203 23.94 22.14 -25.80
N LEU A 204 23.00 22.49 -24.93
CA LEU A 204 23.01 23.72 -24.16
C LEU A 204 23.21 23.40 -22.69
N PHE A 205 24.01 24.23 -22.02
CA PHE A 205 24.09 24.26 -20.56
C PHE A 205 23.85 25.68 -20.09
N ALA A 206 22.96 25.85 -19.10
CA ALA A 206 22.63 27.13 -18.51
C ALA A 206 22.66 27.06 -16.97
N SER A 207 23.03 28.19 -16.34
CA SER A 207 23.01 28.35 -14.88
C SER A 207 22.57 29.75 -14.45
N SER A 208 22.08 29.87 -13.22
CA SER A 208 21.53 31.07 -12.59
C SER A 208 22.49 31.74 -11.57
N GLU A 209 21.98 32.50 -10.59
CA GLU A 209 22.77 33.46 -9.79
C GLU A 209 23.49 32.89 -8.52
N ALA A 210 23.36 31.61 -8.09
CA ALA A 210 24.24 30.82 -7.15
C ALA A 210 23.56 29.51 -6.65
N VAL A 211 24.14 28.29 -6.54
CA VAL A 211 25.42 27.79 -5.92
C VAL A 211 26.02 26.60 -6.72
N GLN A 212 27.28 26.27 -6.42
CA GLN A 212 28.30 25.69 -7.30
C GLN A 212 28.46 24.15 -7.24
N ASP A 213 27.95 23.44 -8.25
CA ASP A 213 28.23 22.02 -8.50
C ASP A 213 29.29 21.82 -9.61
N THR A 214 29.56 20.57 -9.97
CA THR A 214 30.63 20.20 -10.90
C THR A 214 30.29 20.53 -12.37
N GLY A 215 29.02 20.68 -12.72
CA GLY A 215 28.60 21.08 -14.08
C GLY A 215 28.26 19.89 -14.95
N VAL A 216 28.58 19.96 -16.24
CA VAL A 216 28.05 19.01 -17.22
C VAL A 216 29.10 18.53 -18.22
N ALA A 217 28.88 17.35 -18.79
CA ALA A 217 29.67 16.77 -19.86
C ALA A 217 28.83 15.89 -20.79
N PHE A 218 29.26 15.72 -22.05
CA PHE A 218 28.65 14.82 -23.01
C PHE A 218 29.68 14.20 -23.96
N ASP A 219 29.37 13.01 -24.48
CA ASP A 219 30.26 12.19 -25.31
C ASP A 219 29.46 11.18 -26.18
N ASN A 220 30.14 10.45 -27.07
CA ASN A 220 29.62 9.31 -27.83
C ASN A 220 28.28 9.55 -28.54
N ILE A 221 28.21 10.61 -29.35
CA ILE A 221 26.99 10.92 -30.11
C ILE A 221 26.88 9.92 -31.27
N ILE A 222 25.76 9.19 -31.34
CA ILE A 222 25.45 8.23 -32.39
C ILE A 222 24.04 8.47 -32.90
N ILE A 223 23.90 8.59 -34.22
CA ILE A 223 22.62 8.67 -34.91
C ILE A 223 22.51 7.51 -35.88
N VAL A 224 21.46 6.70 -35.71
CA VAL A 224 21.22 5.50 -36.53
C VAL A 224 19.84 5.53 -37.19
N SER A 225 19.65 4.78 -38.27
CA SER A 225 18.37 4.65 -38.98
C SER A 225 18.25 3.29 -39.68
N THR A 226 17.01 2.88 -39.98
CA THR A 226 16.65 1.85 -40.96
C THR A 226 16.31 2.49 -42.31
N LYS A 227 16.87 1.99 -43.41
CA LYS A 227 16.69 2.60 -44.74
C LYS A 227 16.08 1.61 -45.74
N TYR A 228 14.83 1.87 -46.14
CA TYR A 228 14.23 1.20 -47.28
C TYR A 228 14.89 1.62 -48.60
N CYS A 229 14.94 0.70 -49.55
CA CYS A 229 15.43 1.00 -50.89
C CYS A 229 14.54 2.04 -51.60
N LEU A 230 15.15 2.89 -52.44
CA LEU A 230 14.41 3.84 -53.27
C LEU A 230 13.66 3.13 -54.40
N SER A 231 12.38 3.46 -54.57
CA SER A 231 11.53 3.00 -55.69
C SER A 231 10.69 4.15 -56.23
N TYR A 232 10.63 4.34 -57.55
CA TYR A 232 9.84 5.40 -58.18
C TYR A 232 9.66 5.16 -59.70
N GLY A 233 8.57 5.68 -60.24
CA GLY A 233 8.22 5.66 -61.66
C GLY A 233 8.95 6.71 -62.52
N ASN A 234 8.28 7.25 -63.55
CA ASN A 234 8.80 8.29 -64.42
C ASN A 234 7.69 9.33 -64.68
N ASP A 235 7.90 10.57 -64.23
CA ASP A 235 6.95 11.70 -64.35
C ASP A 235 7.18 12.55 -65.62
N SER A 236 8.13 12.15 -66.47
CA SER A 236 8.72 13.03 -67.50
C SER A 236 8.32 12.71 -68.94
N ASP A 237 7.52 11.67 -69.16
CA ASP A 237 7.06 11.22 -70.49
C ASP A 237 5.62 11.65 -70.83
N GLY A 238 4.85 12.16 -69.85
CA GLY A 238 3.52 12.75 -70.03
C GLY A 238 2.39 11.73 -70.14
N TYR A 239 2.57 10.54 -69.58
CA TYR A 239 1.54 9.51 -69.47
C TYR A 239 0.95 9.48 -68.06
N TYR A 240 -0.37 9.39 -67.93
CA TYR A 240 -1.07 9.41 -66.64
C TYR A 240 -1.23 8.02 -66.00
N THR A 241 -0.24 7.14 -66.18
CA THR A 241 -0.27 5.78 -65.62
C THR A 241 0.02 5.85 -64.12
N GLY A 242 -0.96 5.55 -63.28
CA GLY A 242 -0.79 5.74 -61.82
C GLY A 242 -1.84 5.05 -60.97
N ILE A 243 -1.61 5.05 -59.67
CA ILE A 243 -2.54 4.59 -58.64
C ILE A 243 -3.65 5.64 -58.52
N LYS A 244 -4.86 5.18 -58.17
CA LYS A 244 -6.05 6.04 -58.03
C LYS A 244 -6.78 5.83 -56.71
N GLN A 245 -6.62 4.65 -56.12
CA GLN A 245 -7.10 4.40 -54.79
C GLN A 245 -6.30 3.27 -54.15
N VAL A 246 -5.89 3.45 -52.89
CA VAL A 246 -5.42 2.37 -52.02
C VAL A 246 -6.34 2.30 -50.81
N LYS A 247 -6.96 1.13 -50.62
CA LYS A 247 -7.80 0.85 -49.47
C LYS A 247 -7.29 -0.38 -48.73
N PHE A 248 -6.90 -0.19 -47.48
CA PHE A 248 -6.42 -1.24 -46.59
C PHE A 248 -6.83 -0.94 -45.15
N ASN A 249 -7.74 -1.76 -44.61
CA ASN A 249 -8.41 -1.51 -43.32
C ASN A 249 -9.00 -0.07 -43.21
N THR A 250 -8.46 0.79 -42.34
CA THR A 250 -8.93 2.19 -42.18
C THR A 250 -8.26 3.16 -43.15
N ILE A 251 -7.21 2.77 -43.88
CA ILE A 251 -6.66 3.54 -44.99
C ILE A 251 -7.63 3.47 -46.16
N ASP A 252 -8.02 4.63 -46.69
CA ASP A 252 -8.86 4.78 -47.88
C ASP A 252 -8.42 6.07 -48.61
N ASN A 253 -7.26 5.99 -49.27
CA ASN A 253 -6.65 7.11 -49.98
C ASN A 253 -7.12 7.09 -51.44
N SER A 254 -7.68 8.19 -51.94
CA SER A 254 -8.18 8.31 -53.33
C SER A 254 -7.64 9.56 -53.99
N GLU A 255 -7.14 9.41 -55.21
CA GLU A 255 -6.50 10.49 -55.98
C GLU A 255 -7.36 10.95 -57.18
N PRO A 256 -7.17 12.19 -57.68
CA PRO A 256 -7.75 12.67 -58.94
C PRO A 256 -7.31 11.85 -60.18
N ASP A 257 -8.17 11.85 -61.21
CA ASP A 257 -7.97 11.09 -62.45
C ASP A 257 -6.81 11.61 -63.33
N ASP A 258 -6.29 12.83 -63.08
CA ASP A 258 -5.30 13.54 -63.91
C ASP A 258 -3.93 13.78 -63.23
N GLU A 259 -3.66 13.05 -62.15
CA GLU A 259 -2.38 13.09 -61.41
C GLU A 259 -1.35 12.12 -62.02
N ASP A 260 -0.11 12.61 -62.19
CA ASP A 260 1.05 11.95 -62.81
C ASP A 260 2.25 12.15 -61.85
N ASN A 261 2.35 11.26 -60.86
CA ASN A 261 3.41 11.24 -59.85
C ASN A 261 4.25 9.97 -60.01
N ASP A 262 5.57 10.11 -59.93
CA ASP A 262 6.48 8.97 -59.96
C ASP A 262 6.59 8.27 -58.59
N TYR A 263 6.45 9.03 -57.51
CA TYR A 263 6.40 8.52 -56.13
C TYR A 263 5.59 9.45 -55.22
N SER A 264 4.74 8.86 -54.39
CA SER A 264 3.90 9.57 -53.42
C SER A 264 4.11 9.00 -52.00
N ASP A 265 4.48 9.86 -51.05
CA ASP A 265 4.67 9.48 -49.64
C ASP A 265 3.41 9.73 -48.81
N PHE A 266 2.72 8.66 -48.42
CA PHE A 266 1.53 8.68 -47.59
C PHE A 266 1.74 8.05 -46.21
N THR A 267 2.99 7.98 -45.71
CA THR A 267 3.31 7.39 -44.40
C THR A 267 2.68 8.11 -43.20
N SER A 268 2.21 9.36 -43.38
CA SER A 268 1.37 10.04 -42.38
C SER A 268 -0.04 9.43 -42.22
N GLN A 269 -0.52 8.68 -43.21
CA GLN A 269 -1.74 7.88 -43.12
C GLN A 269 -1.40 6.50 -42.57
N SER A 270 -2.13 6.09 -41.53
CA SER A 270 -1.89 4.81 -40.87
C SER A 270 -3.16 4.03 -40.58
N THR A 271 -2.97 2.72 -40.36
CA THR A 271 -4.01 1.83 -39.88
C THR A 271 -3.44 0.82 -38.90
N THR A 272 -4.27 0.34 -37.98
CA THR A 272 -3.90 -0.72 -37.04
C THR A 272 -4.41 -2.06 -37.50
N VAL A 273 -3.52 -3.06 -37.57
CA VAL A 273 -3.83 -4.44 -37.93
C VAL A 273 -3.34 -5.41 -36.86
N LEU A 274 -4.07 -6.49 -36.64
CA LEU A 274 -3.69 -7.54 -35.72
C LEU A 274 -2.91 -8.61 -36.48
N GLN A 275 -1.81 -9.11 -35.91
CA GLN A 275 -1.16 -10.34 -36.37
C GLN A 275 -2.22 -11.43 -36.63
N GLY A 276 -1.95 -12.41 -37.49
CA GLY A 276 -2.84 -13.55 -37.75
C GLY A 276 -4.22 -13.23 -38.36
N SER A 277 -4.61 -11.96 -38.45
CA SER A 277 -5.92 -11.54 -38.95
C SER A 277 -5.86 -11.17 -40.43
N PRO A 278 -6.89 -11.51 -41.23
CA PRO A 278 -6.95 -11.15 -42.64
C PRO A 278 -7.49 -9.72 -42.83
N TYR A 279 -6.89 -8.97 -43.76
CA TYR A 279 -7.32 -7.66 -44.21
C TYR A 279 -7.28 -7.58 -45.73
N ASP A 280 -8.32 -7.00 -46.33
CA ASP A 280 -8.41 -6.88 -47.79
C ASP A 280 -7.72 -5.60 -48.27
N LEU A 281 -6.74 -5.74 -49.17
CA LEU A 281 -6.09 -4.67 -49.91
C LEU A 281 -6.76 -4.49 -51.26
N THR A 282 -7.34 -3.32 -51.51
CA THR A 282 -7.96 -2.96 -52.80
C THR A 282 -7.20 -1.81 -53.43
N VAL A 283 -6.77 -2.00 -54.68
CA VAL A 283 -6.10 -0.96 -55.46
C VAL A 283 -6.83 -0.68 -56.77
N ASN A 284 -7.10 0.59 -57.04
CA ASN A 284 -7.56 1.08 -58.34
C ASN A 284 -6.43 1.84 -59.04
N VAL A 285 -6.41 1.77 -60.37
CA VAL A 285 -5.35 2.39 -61.20
C VAL A 285 -5.92 3.08 -62.45
N ASN A 286 -5.16 4.01 -63.01
CA ASN A 286 -5.31 4.57 -64.35
C ASN A 286 -4.27 3.93 -65.28
N THR A 287 -4.70 3.41 -66.44
CA THR A 287 -3.81 2.75 -67.41
C THR A 287 -3.46 3.65 -68.60
N ASP A 288 -3.78 4.94 -68.54
CA ASP A 288 -3.57 5.94 -69.58
C ASP A 288 -3.98 5.51 -71.01
N GLY A 289 -5.22 5.04 -71.12
CA GLY A 289 -5.77 4.51 -72.37
C GLY A 289 -5.59 3.00 -72.51
N ASN A 290 -5.43 2.48 -73.73
CA ASN A 290 -5.53 1.05 -74.02
C ASN A 290 -4.23 0.26 -73.76
N TYR A 291 -3.67 0.47 -72.57
CA TYR A 291 -2.49 -0.25 -72.07
C TYR A 291 -2.88 -1.18 -70.93
N THR A 292 -1.92 -2.03 -70.53
CA THR A 292 -2.08 -2.98 -69.44
C THR A 292 -1.03 -2.66 -68.40
N VAL A 293 -1.41 -2.67 -67.13
CA VAL A 293 -0.49 -2.43 -66.01
C VAL A 293 -0.52 -3.61 -65.05
N ASN A 294 0.60 -3.86 -64.38
CA ASN A 294 0.76 -4.83 -63.31
C ASN A 294 0.88 -4.09 -61.97
N VAL A 295 0.29 -4.62 -60.90
CA VAL A 295 0.28 -3.97 -59.59
C VAL A 295 0.73 -4.95 -58.51
N PHE A 296 1.68 -4.51 -57.68
CA PHE A 296 2.19 -5.26 -56.52
C PHE A 296 2.16 -4.40 -55.27
N ALA A 297 2.11 -5.06 -54.12
CA ALA A 297 2.36 -4.44 -52.83
C ALA A 297 3.40 -5.23 -52.03
N TRP A 298 4.13 -4.54 -51.16
CA TRP A 298 5.06 -5.13 -50.19
C TRP A 298 4.76 -4.60 -48.78
N ILE A 299 4.88 -5.45 -47.77
CA ILE A 299 4.79 -5.04 -46.35
C ILE A 299 5.96 -5.66 -45.60
N ASP A 300 6.80 -4.82 -44.99
CA ASP A 300 7.94 -5.26 -44.15
C ASP A 300 7.40 -5.75 -42.81
N TRP A 301 7.12 -7.03 -42.68
CA TRP A 301 6.49 -7.56 -41.48
C TRP A 301 7.46 -7.67 -40.31
N ASN A 302 8.75 -7.83 -40.59
CA ASN A 302 9.74 -8.09 -39.55
C ASN A 302 10.43 -6.80 -39.06
N GLN A 303 10.17 -5.67 -39.71
CA GLN A 303 10.71 -4.33 -39.46
C GLN A 303 12.24 -4.25 -39.65
N ASP A 304 12.79 -4.98 -40.61
CA ASP A 304 14.23 -5.01 -40.88
C ASP A 304 14.71 -4.00 -41.93
N GLY A 305 13.77 -3.28 -42.56
CA GLY A 305 14.05 -2.21 -43.51
C GLY A 305 14.24 -2.68 -44.95
N ASP A 306 13.94 -3.94 -45.27
CA ASP A 306 13.83 -4.42 -46.65
C ASP A 306 12.49 -5.12 -46.93
N PHE A 307 12.31 -5.63 -48.15
CA PHE A 307 11.09 -6.32 -48.60
C PHE A 307 11.42 -7.67 -49.27
N ASP A 308 12.63 -8.18 -49.02
CA ASP A 308 13.15 -9.37 -49.73
C ASP A 308 12.68 -10.67 -49.05
N ASP A 309 11.93 -10.54 -47.97
CA ASP A 309 11.57 -11.63 -47.08
C ASP A 309 10.39 -12.46 -47.60
N VAL A 310 10.35 -13.73 -47.21
CA VAL A 310 9.29 -14.64 -47.63
C VAL A 310 7.97 -14.21 -46.97
N ASN A 311 6.95 -13.95 -47.79
CA ASN A 311 5.59 -13.47 -47.43
C ASN A 311 5.42 -11.95 -47.29
N GLU A 312 6.36 -11.16 -47.81
CA GLU A 312 6.21 -9.70 -47.81
C GLU A 312 5.67 -9.15 -49.13
N GLU A 313 5.71 -9.91 -50.23
CA GLU A 313 5.26 -9.51 -51.57
C GLU A 313 3.85 -10.03 -51.92
N TYR A 314 3.01 -9.17 -52.51
CA TYR A 314 1.63 -9.46 -52.91
C TYR A 314 1.34 -9.01 -54.36
N ASP A 315 1.01 -9.96 -55.24
CA ASP A 315 0.58 -9.72 -56.63
C ASP A 315 -0.92 -9.34 -56.70
N LEU A 316 -1.19 -8.05 -56.88
CA LEU A 316 -2.55 -7.49 -56.99
C LEU A 316 -3.13 -7.62 -58.41
N GLY A 317 -2.39 -8.22 -59.34
CA GLY A 317 -2.84 -8.54 -60.69
C GLY A 317 -2.78 -7.36 -61.66
N THR A 318 -3.63 -7.42 -62.69
CA THR A 318 -3.54 -6.50 -63.84
C THR A 318 -4.80 -5.67 -64.02
N ALA A 319 -4.66 -4.50 -64.65
CA ALA A 319 -5.78 -3.70 -65.15
C ALA A 319 -5.52 -3.27 -66.61
N LYS A 320 -6.59 -3.06 -67.40
CA LYS A 320 -6.47 -2.69 -68.81
C LYS A 320 -7.57 -1.73 -69.26
N ASN A 321 -7.17 -0.64 -69.92
CA ASN A 321 -8.07 0.34 -70.52
C ASN A 321 -9.11 0.88 -69.53
N VAL A 322 -8.61 1.30 -68.36
CA VAL A 322 -9.39 1.90 -67.28
C VAL A 322 -8.76 3.24 -66.86
N ASN A 323 -9.59 4.21 -66.51
CA ASN A 323 -9.12 5.50 -66.00
C ASN A 323 -9.08 5.55 -64.46
N ASN A 324 -9.87 4.69 -63.81
CA ASN A 324 -9.91 4.45 -62.37
C ASN A 324 -10.61 3.10 -62.18
N GLY A 325 -9.86 2.02 -62.29
CA GLY A 325 -10.40 0.66 -62.29
C GLY A 325 -9.63 -0.26 -61.36
N ILE A 326 -10.37 -1.16 -60.71
CA ILE A 326 -9.84 -2.18 -59.81
C ILE A 326 -8.94 -3.18 -60.57
N THR A 327 -7.85 -3.60 -59.94
CA THR A 327 -6.95 -4.63 -60.50
C THR A 327 -7.56 -6.03 -60.38
N SER A 328 -7.10 -6.97 -61.21
CA SER A 328 -7.75 -8.29 -61.35
C SER A 328 -7.75 -9.16 -60.09
N ASN A 329 -6.83 -8.94 -59.14
CA ASN A 329 -6.79 -9.67 -57.87
C ASN A 329 -7.24 -8.82 -56.67
N SER A 330 -7.66 -7.57 -56.88
CA SER A 330 -8.23 -6.71 -55.83
C SER A 330 -9.74 -6.99 -55.66
N PRO A 331 -10.29 -7.07 -54.43
CA PRO A 331 -9.57 -7.06 -53.15
C PRO A 331 -8.70 -8.31 -52.95
N TYR A 332 -7.45 -8.10 -52.56
CA TYR A 332 -6.51 -9.15 -52.22
C TYR A 332 -6.48 -9.33 -50.70
N SER A 333 -6.84 -10.52 -50.21
CA SER A 333 -6.87 -10.79 -48.78
C SER A 333 -5.47 -11.11 -48.25
N ILE A 334 -4.91 -10.20 -47.45
CA ILE A 334 -3.61 -10.30 -46.81
C ILE A 334 -3.80 -10.77 -45.37
N THR A 335 -3.24 -11.92 -45.01
CA THR A 335 -3.19 -12.35 -43.60
C THR A 335 -1.89 -11.85 -42.97
N VAL A 336 -1.99 -11.01 -41.94
CA VAL A 336 -0.80 -10.54 -41.21
C VAL A 336 -0.06 -11.75 -40.63
N PRO A 337 1.24 -11.94 -40.88
CA PRO A 337 1.98 -13.07 -40.31
C PRO A 337 1.98 -13.05 -38.78
N LEU A 338 1.87 -14.21 -38.14
CA LEU A 338 2.03 -14.34 -36.68
C LEU A 338 3.44 -13.96 -36.20
N SER A 339 4.42 -14.00 -37.10
CA SER A 339 5.81 -13.62 -36.83
C SER A 339 6.09 -12.14 -37.06
N ALA A 340 5.10 -11.34 -37.48
CA ALA A 340 5.32 -9.92 -37.74
C ALA A 340 5.70 -9.19 -36.44
N SER A 341 6.67 -8.29 -36.48
CA SER A 341 7.09 -7.49 -35.32
C SER A 341 5.97 -6.53 -34.92
N VAL A 342 5.67 -6.42 -33.63
CA VAL A 342 4.68 -5.46 -33.10
C VAL A 342 5.24 -4.04 -33.25
N GLY A 343 4.38 -3.07 -33.55
CA GLY A 343 4.78 -1.68 -33.81
C GLY A 343 4.55 -1.25 -35.26
N SER A 344 5.09 -0.10 -35.63
CA SER A 344 4.88 0.51 -36.95
C SER A 344 5.79 -0.08 -38.03
N THR A 345 5.26 -0.30 -39.23
CA THR A 345 6.02 -0.71 -40.42
C THR A 345 5.48 -0.07 -41.70
N ILE A 346 6.15 -0.28 -42.84
CA ILE A 346 5.79 0.28 -44.15
C ILE A 346 5.08 -0.75 -45.03
N MET A 347 4.00 -0.28 -45.68
CA MET A 347 3.41 -0.90 -46.85
C MET A 347 3.74 -0.08 -48.10
N ARG A 348 4.34 -0.69 -49.11
CA ARG A 348 4.62 -0.10 -50.42
C ARG A 348 3.67 -0.66 -51.47
N VAL A 349 3.08 0.18 -52.32
CA VAL A 349 2.25 -0.23 -53.47
C VAL A 349 2.86 0.33 -54.74
N SER A 350 2.96 -0.48 -55.81
CA SER A 350 3.48 0.00 -57.09
C SER A 350 2.67 -0.51 -58.28
N VAL A 351 2.43 0.37 -59.24
CA VAL A 351 1.84 0.06 -60.55
C VAL A 351 2.86 0.31 -61.64
N LYS A 352 2.95 -0.59 -62.62
CA LYS A 352 3.87 -0.45 -63.75
C LYS A 352 3.21 -0.85 -65.06
N TRP A 353 3.49 -0.11 -66.13
CA TRP A 353 3.09 -0.47 -67.49
C TRP A 353 3.73 -1.80 -67.93
N ASP A 354 2.88 -2.75 -68.32
CA ASP A 354 3.27 -4.09 -68.75
C ASP A 354 3.87 -4.07 -70.17
N ILE A 355 5.20 -3.91 -70.23
CA ILE A 355 5.99 -4.17 -71.45
C ILE A 355 6.59 -5.58 -71.38
N ASP A 356 6.14 -6.47 -72.27
CA ASP A 356 6.63 -7.85 -72.41
C ASP A 356 6.50 -8.76 -71.15
N GLY A 357 5.54 -8.51 -70.25
CA GLY A 357 5.30 -9.32 -69.05
C GLY A 357 6.20 -8.94 -67.87
N ALA A 358 6.52 -7.65 -67.72
CA ALA A 358 7.41 -7.15 -66.67
C ALA A 358 6.61 -6.70 -65.44
N ASP A 359 6.94 -7.26 -64.29
CA ASP A 359 6.37 -6.88 -62.99
C ASP A 359 7.16 -5.72 -62.35
N PRO A 360 6.53 -4.87 -61.53
CA PRO A 360 7.24 -3.94 -60.66
C PRO A 360 8.02 -4.70 -59.57
N THR A 361 9.15 -4.15 -59.12
CA THR A 361 9.89 -4.66 -57.93
C THR A 361 9.93 -3.61 -56.83
N SER A 362 10.08 -4.03 -55.57
CA SER A 362 10.06 -3.16 -54.38
C SER A 362 11.09 -2.03 -54.39
N CYS A 363 12.15 -2.13 -55.22
CA CYS A 363 13.28 -1.20 -55.30
C CYS A 363 13.55 -0.66 -56.72
N GLU A 364 12.57 -0.68 -57.63
CA GLU A 364 12.75 -0.30 -59.04
C GLU A 364 12.71 1.22 -59.27
N LYS A 365 13.44 1.74 -60.26
CA LYS A 365 13.53 3.18 -60.54
C LYS A 365 13.29 3.50 -62.00
N GLY A 366 12.57 4.58 -62.28
CA GLY A 366 12.44 5.16 -63.62
C GLY A 366 11.63 4.32 -64.59
N PHE A 367 10.61 3.60 -64.11
CA PHE A 367 9.67 2.85 -64.96
C PHE A 367 8.39 3.66 -65.21
N ASP A 368 7.65 3.34 -66.27
CA ASP A 368 6.36 3.99 -66.57
C ASP A 368 5.29 3.46 -65.60
N GLY A 369 4.89 4.28 -64.62
CA GLY A 369 4.05 3.90 -63.50
C GLY A 369 4.29 4.76 -62.24
N GLU A 370 3.83 4.28 -61.09
CA GLU A 370 3.84 5.00 -59.81
C GLU A 370 4.16 4.07 -58.63
N VAL A 371 4.65 4.65 -57.53
CA VAL A 371 4.87 4.01 -56.23
C VAL A 371 4.25 4.86 -55.10
N GLU A 372 3.57 4.22 -54.15
CA GLU A 372 3.02 4.83 -52.94
C GLU A 372 3.47 4.09 -51.67
N ASP A 373 3.83 4.80 -50.60
CA ASP A 373 4.17 4.21 -49.29
C ASP A 373 3.19 4.65 -48.18
N TYR A 374 2.82 3.72 -47.28
CA TYR A 374 1.87 3.90 -46.18
C TYR A 374 2.39 3.29 -44.86
N THR A 375 1.88 3.76 -43.72
CA THR A 375 2.22 3.21 -42.40
C THR A 375 1.21 2.16 -41.92
N ILE A 376 1.68 1.02 -41.44
CA ILE A 376 0.87 -0.04 -40.83
C ILE A 376 1.33 -0.26 -39.38
N ASN A 377 0.42 -0.09 -38.42
CA ASN A 377 0.66 -0.40 -37.00
C ASN A 377 0.23 -1.84 -36.70
N ILE A 378 1.16 -2.68 -36.28
CA ILE A 378 0.93 -4.09 -35.99
C ILE A 378 0.71 -4.27 -34.49
N GLU A 379 -0.43 -4.84 -34.12
CA GLU A 379 -0.75 -5.30 -32.77
C GLU A 379 -0.71 -6.83 -32.70
N ALA A 380 -0.46 -7.37 -31.50
CA ALA A 380 -0.35 -8.81 -31.31
C ALA A 380 -1.69 -9.56 -31.54
N TYR A 381 -1.62 -10.73 -32.20
CA TYR A 381 -2.74 -11.66 -32.32
C TYR A 381 -2.81 -12.49 -31.08
N ILE A 382 -3.97 -12.60 -30.45
CA ILE A 382 -4.13 -13.60 -29.40
C ILE A 382 -5.47 -14.29 -29.51
N PRO A 383 -5.55 -15.40 -30.25
CA PRO A 383 -6.81 -16.08 -30.46
C PRO A 383 -7.06 -17.01 -29.26
N ARG A 384 -8.29 -17.08 -28.76
CA ARG A 384 -8.66 -17.82 -27.53
C ARG A 384 -9.71 -18.89 -27.80
N ILE A 385 -9.67 -19.96 -27.01
CA ILE A 385 -10.65 -21.05 -27.08
C ILE A 385 -11.99 -20.55 -26.53
N ASP A 386 -12.97 -20.44 -27.42
CA ASP A 386 -14.39 -20.21 -27.12
C ASP A 386 -15.15 -21.54 -27.21
N PHE A 387 -16.16 -21.74 -26.35
CA PHE A 387 -17.03 -22.90 -26.40
C PHE A 387 -18.46 -22.45 -26.71
N ASP A 388 -18.95 -22.72 -27.92
CA ASP A 388 -20.24 -22.19 -28.40
C ASP A 388 -21.50 -22.87 -27.81
N GLY A 389 -21.33 -23.92 -27.00
CA GLY A 389 -22.43 -24.72 -26.45
C GLY A 389 -23.09 -25.71 -27.41
N THR A 390 -22.56 -25.85 -28.63
CA THR A 390 -23.12 -26.72 -29.68
C THR A 390 -22.27 -27.98 -29.86
N ASP A 391 -21.00 -27.84 -30.21
CA ASP A 391 -20.12 -28.97 -30.48
C ASP A 391 -18.62 -28.76 -30.18
N ASP A 392 -18.29 -27.67 -29.49
CA ASP A 392 -16.94 -27.27 -29.12
C ASP A 392 -16.42 -27.95 -27.85
N TYR A 393 -15.20 -28.47 -27.91
CA TYR A 393 -14.49 -29.05 -26.75
C TYR A 393 -12.99 -29.23 -27.03
N VAL A 394 -12.22 -29.57 -26.00
CA VAL A 394 -10.81 -29.93 -26.13
C VAL A 394 -10.60 -31.35 -25.61
N ASP A 395 -10.01 -32.22 -26.43
CA ASP A 395 -9.72 -33.62 -26.11
C ASP A 395 -8.24 -33.83 -25.80
N PHE A 396 -7.94 -34.39 -24.62
CA PHE A 396 -6.58 -34.66 -24.13
C PHE A 396 -6.22 -36.16 -24.19
N GLY A 397 -7.11 -37.01 -24.72
CA GLY A 397 -6.91 -38.45 -24.70
C GLY A 397 -6.96 -39.03 -23.28
N ASP A 398 -6.50 -40.27 -23.12
CA ASP A 398 -6.49 -40.98 -21.83
C ASP A 398 -5.36 -40.49 -20.90
N ASN A 399 -5.57 -39.30 -20.33
CA ASN A 399 -4.64 -38.63 -19.42
C ASN A 399 -5.35 -38.13 -18.14
N HIS A 400 -4.59 -37.53 -17.21
CA HIS A 400 -5.06 -36.99 -15.93
C HIS A 400 -5.76 -37.99 -15.01
N ASP A 401 -5.18 -39.17 -14.86
CA ASP A 401 -5.60 -40.13 -13.84
C ASP A 401 -5.36 -39.59 -12.41
N LEU A 402 -6.39 -39.64 -11.56
CA LEU A 402 -6.37 -39.18 -10.18
C LEU A 402 -6.63 -40.38 -9.24
N THR A 403 -5.59 -40.86 -8.55
CA THR A 403 -5.65 -42.07 -7.67
C THR A 403 -5.46 -41.77 -6.19
N GLY A 404 -4.92 -40.60 -5.87
CA GLY A 404 -4.63 -40.15 -4.51
C GLY A 404 -5.26 -38.78 -4.27
N ASN A 405 -4.57 -37.96 -3.48
CA ASN A 405 -4.97 -36.57 -3.28
C ASN A 405 -4.91 -35.82 -4.61
N PHE A 406 -5.81 -34.87 -4.81
CA PHE A 406 -5.83 -34.09 -6.03
C PHE A 406 -6.51 -32.74 -5.84
N SER A 407 -6.30 -31.85 -6.80
CA SER A 407 -7.13 -30.66 -6.98
C SER A 407 -7.36 -30.38 -8.46
N ILE A 408 -8.49 -29.76 -8.78
CA ILE A 408 -8.80 -29.25 -10.12
C ILE A 408 -9.31 -27.83 -9.93
N GLU A 409 -8.81 -26.86 -10.68
CA GLU A 409 -9.32 -25.48 -10.66
C GLU A 409 -9.42 -24.93 -12.09
N ALA A 410 -10.33 -23.96 -12.28
CA ALA A 410 -10.52 -23.23 -13.52
C ALA A 410 -11.27 -21.92 -13.28
N TRP A 411 -10.96 -20.89 -14.05
CA TRP A 411 -11.88 -19.78 -14.29
C TRP A 411 -12.92 -20.20 -15.33
N VAL A 412 -14.18 -19.87 -15.07
CA VAL A 412 -15.30 -20.15 -15.99
C VAL A 412 -16.16 -18.92 -16.22
N PHE A 413 -16.53 -18.69 -17.48
CA PHE A 413 -17.47 -17.64 -17.89
C PHE A 413 -18.63 -18.32 -18.61
N GLN A 414 -19.74 -18.56 -17.91
CA GLN A 414 -20.90 -19.20 -18.51
C GLN A 414 -21.78 -18.15 -19.21
N GLU A 415 -21.93 -18.20 -20.53
CA GLU A 415 -22.78 -17.26 -21.27
C GLU A 415 -24.26 -17.65 -21.22
N ALA A 416 -24.53 -18.96 -21.33
CA ALA A 416 -25.88 -19.48 -21.33
C ALA A 416 -26.02 -20.76 -20.49
N THR A 417 -27.18 -20.87 -19.84
CA THR A 417 -27.60 -22.11 -19.19
C THR A 417 -28.01 -23.10 -20.27
N ASN A 418 -27.51 -24.34 -20.21
CA ASN A 418 -27.86 -25.36 -21.20
C ASN A 418 -29.37 -25.67 -21.15
N SER A 419 -30.05 -25.63 -22.30
CA SER A 419 -31.47 -25.97 -22.37
C SER A 419 -31.64 -27.50 -22.37
N SER A 420 -32.62 -28.05 -21.64
CA SER A 420 -33.01 -29.48 -21.61
C SER A 420 -32.40 -30.41 -20.54
N SER A 421 -32.32 -29.99 -19.26
CA SER A 421 -31.85 -30.82 -18.12
C SER A 421 -30.39 -31.33 -18.24
N ARG A 422 -29.63 -30.71 -19.15
CA ARG A 422 -28.20 -30.98 -19.39
C ARG A 422 -27.35 -29.98 -18.62
N SER A 423 -26.12 -30.37 -18.33
CA SER A 423 -25.13 -29.52 -17.67
C SER A 423 -24.21 -28.84 -18.67
N ASN A 424 -23.59 -27.75 -18.25
CA ASN A 424 -22.40 -27.20 -18.90
C ASN A 424 -21.15 -27.88 -18.30
N MET A 425 -20.44 -28.67 -19.11
CA MET A 425 -19.29 -29.45 -18.65
C MET A 425 -18.01 -28.62 -18.68
N ILE A 426 -17.33 -28.48 -17.55
CA ILE A 426 -16.07 -27.71 -17.48
C ILE A 426 -14.90 -28.66 -17.73
N VAL A 427 -14.77 -29.68 -16.87
CA VAL A 427 -13.72 -30.71 -16.93
C VAL A 427 -14.34 -32.07 -16.70
N THR A 428 -14.05 -33.04 -17.55
CA THR A 428 -14.56 -34.42 -17.43
C THR A 428 -13.48 -35.44 -17.76
N LYS A 429 -13.36 -36.51 -16.96
CA LYS A 429 -12.73 -37.77 -17.38
C LYS A 429 -13.67 -38.92 -17.07
N GLY A 430 -14.45 -39.31 -18.07
CA GLY A 430 -15.57 -40.20 -17.83
C GLY A 430 -16.54 -40.30 -19.00
N THR A 431 -17.60 -41.08 -18.81
CA THR A 431 -18.71 -41.19 -19.79
C THR A 431 -20.05 -41.25 -19.06
N SER A 432 -21.11 -40.85 -19.77
CA SER A 432 -22.49 -41.01 -19.28
C SER A 432 -23.09 -42.39 -19.59
N SER A 433 -22.37 -43.24 -20.34
CA SER A 433 -22.81 -44.60 -20.67
C SER A 433 -21.64 -45.56 -20.95
N THR A 434 -21.81 -46.83 -20.58
CA THR A 434 -20.80 -47.90 -20.83
C THR A 434 -21.00 -48.63 -22.16
N SER A 435 -22.20 -48.51 -22.74
CA SER A 435 -22.58 -48.99 -24.07
C SER A 435 -23.72 -48.14 -24.62
N VAL A 436 -24.01 -48.21 -25.92
CA VAL A 436 -25.24 -47.61 -26.51
C VAL A 436 -26.56 -48.14 -25.92
N THR A 437 -26.51 -49.18 -25.07
CA THR A 437 -27.71 -49.89 -24.55
C THR A 437 -27.92 -49.82 -23.03
N SER A 438 -26.99 -49.27 -22.25
CA SER A 438 -27.08 -49.20 -20.78
C SER A 438 -26.35 -48.00 -20.18
N ARG A 439 -27.10 -47.01 -19.64
CA ARG A 439 -26.57 -45.78 -19.03
C ARG A 439 -26.00 -46.03 -17.63
N TYR A 440 -24.68 -46.00 -17.52
CA TYR A 440 -23.95 -45.95 -16.25
C TYR A 440 -22.89 -44.86 -16.37
N TRP A 441 -22.89 -43.93 -15.41
CA TRP A 441 -21.87 -42.88 -15.30
C TRP A 441 -20.60 -43.46 -14.69
N ARG A 442 -19.43 -43.01 -15.14
CA ARG A 442 -18.12 -43.44 -14.62
C ARG A 442 -17.12 -42.29 -14.69
N GLY A 443 -16.18 -42.27 -13.76
CA GLY A 443 -15.14 -41.24 -13.70
C GLY A 443 -15.63 -39.97 -13.01
N TYR A 444 -14.97 -38.84 -13.26
CA TYR A 444 -15.25 -37.58 -12.58
C TYR A 444 -15.67 -36.47 -13.55
N CYS A 445 -16.47 -35.52 -13.04
CA CYS A 445 -16.78 -34.28 -13.74
C CYS A 445 -16.90 -33.09 -12.76
N LEU A 446 -16.36 -31.95 -13.19
CA LEU A 446 -16.67 -30.62 -12.68
C LEU A 446 -17.62 -29.96 -13.70
N ASP A 447 -18.84 -29.66 -13.28
CA ASP A 447 -19.89 -29.16 -14.17
C ASP A 447 -20.78 -28.10 -13.51
N ILE A 448 -21.54 -27.37 -14.31
CA ILE A 448 -22.60 -26.48 -13.84
C ILE A 448 -23.93 -27.08 -14.29
N ASP A 449 -24.84 -27.31 -13.34
CA ASP A 449 -26.14 -27.90 -13.63
C ASP A 449 -27.09 -26.95 -14.37
N TYR A 450 -28.24 -27.47 -14.81
CA TYR A 450 -29.24 -26.70 -15.55
C TYR A 450 -29.95 -25.61 -14.71
N ASN A 451 -29.69 -25.52 -13.41
CA ASN A 451 -30.13 -24.43 -12.53
C ASN A 451 -28.96 -23.50 -12.15
N ASN A 452 -27.83 -23.59 -12.84
CA ASN A 452 -26.59 -22.84 -12.60
C ASN A 452 -25.88 -23.17 -11.28
N TYR A 453 -26.05 -24.36 -10.70
CA TYR A 453 -25.27 -24.80 -9.54
C TYR A 453 -23.99 -25.52 -9.99
N PRO A 454 -22.79 -25.01 -9.66
CA PRO A 454 -21.56 -25.78 -9.76
C PRO A 454 -21.58 -27.09 -8.97
N ARG A 455 -21.02 -28.14 -9.55
CA ARG A 455 -20.99 -29.49 -8.96
C ARG A 455 -19.68 -30.19 -9.24
N PHE A 456 -19.28 -31.02 -8.29
CA PHE A 456 -18.26 -32.03 -8.52
C PHE A 456 -18.83 -33.42 -8.22
N ARG A 457 -18.73 -34.34 -9.18
CA ARG A 457 -19.28 -35.69 -9.05
C ARG A 457 -18.26 -36.73 -9.51
N TRP A 458 -18.22 -37.86 -8.80
CA TRP A 458 -17.36 -38.99 -9.14
C TRP A 458 -18.13 -40.30 -9.04
N TRP A 459 -18.09 -41.12 -10.10
CA TRP A 459 -18.59 -42.49 -10.11
C TRP A 459 -17.47 -43.52 -10.22
N ASP A 460 -17.60 -44.61 -9.47
CA ASP A 460 -16.68 -45.75 -9.56
C ASP A 460 -16.85 -46.52 -10.89
N ASN A 461 -15.95 -47.47 -11.16
CA ASN A 461 -16.02 -48.30 -12.37
C ASN A 461 -17.24 -49.25 -12.40
N SER A 462 -17.97 -49.41 -11.30
CA SER A 462 -19.23 -50.15 -11.24
C SER A 462 -20.45 -49.26 -11.54
N GLY A 463 -20.26 -47.96 -11.64
CA GLY A 463 -21.30 -46.96 -11.87
C GLY A 463 -21.99 -46.44 -10.59
N ASN A 464 -21.39 -46.66 -9.42
CA ASN A 464 -21.88 -46.09 -8.17
C ASN A 464 -21.34 -44.67 -8.02
N LEU A 465 -22.21 -43.72 -7.67
CA LEU A 465 -21.82 -42.37 -7.28
C LEU A 465 -21.13 -42.44 -5.92
N ILE A 466 -19.86 -42.02 -5.87
CA ILE A 466 -19.01 -42.11 -4.67
C ILE A 466 -18.65 -40.75 -4.09
N ILE A 467 -18.72 -39.68 -4.88
CA ILE A 467 -18.61 -38.28 -4.44
C ILE A 467 -19.71 -37.49 -5.15
N ASP A 468 -20.54 -36.76 -4.41
CA ASP A 468 -21.60 -35.90 -4.95
C ASP A 468 -21.67 -34.57 -4.21
N ILE A 469 -20.98 -33.56 -4.74
CA ILE A 469 -21.02 -32.19 -4.23
C ILE A 469 -21.86 -31.36 -5.17
N THR A 470 -22.99 -30.85 -4.67
CA THR A 470 -23.79 -29.83 -5.36
C THR A 470 -23.93 -28.63 -4.43
N THR A 471 -23.42 -27.48 -4.85
CA THR A 471 -23.60 -26.24 -4.09
C THR A 471 -25.06 -25.79 -4.07
N THR A 472 -25.43 -25.03 -3.05
CA THR A 472 -26.70 -24.28 -3.01
C THR A 472 -26.60 -22.87 -3.60
N ASN A 473 -25.41 -22.46 -4.04
CA ASN A 473 -25.12 -21.13 -4.55
C ASN A 473 -25.05 -21.15 -6.09
N ALA A 474 -26.12 -20.69 -6.75
CA ALA A 474 -26.15 -20.62 -8.20
C ALA A 474 -25.27 -19.46 -8.70
N ILE A 475 -24.51 -19.69 -9.77
CA ILE A 475 -23.76 -18.63 -10.44
C ILE A 475 -24.65 -17.90 -11.46
N THR A 476 -24.32 -16.65 -11.73
CA THR A 476 -24.95 -15.85 -12.79
C THR A 476 -24.25 -16.09 -14.11
N ASN A 477 -25.00 -15.95 -15.22
CA ASN A 477 -24.40 -15.98 -16.55
C ASN A 477 -23.69 -14.65 -16.85
N ASN A 478 -22.75 -14.70 -17.78
CA ASN A 478 -21.93 -13.58 -18.25
C ASN A 478 -21.09 -12.94 -17.14
N GLN A 479 -20.65 -13.72 -16.16
CA GLN A 479 -19.72 -13.28 -15.13
C GLN A 479 -18.70 -14.39 -14.83
N TRP A 480 -17.43 -14.02 -14.76
CA TRP A 480 -16.34 -14.91 -14.41
C TRP A 480 -16.47 -15.39 -12.97
N ARG A 481 -16.25 -16.69 -12.78
CA ARG A 481 -16.13 -17.34 -11.47
C ARG A 481 -14.94 -18.26 -11.46
N HIS A 482 -14.19 -18.28 -10.38
CA HIS A 482 -13.17 -19.31 -10.15
C HIS A 482 -13.82 -20.50 -9.47
N LEU A 483 -13.66 -21.69 -10.03
CA LEU A 483 -14.13 -22.94 -9.45
C LEU A 483 -12.94 -23.82 -9.13
N ALA A 484 -12.92 -24.38 -7.92
CA ALA A 484 -11.91 -25.36 -7.53
C ALA A 484 -12.52 -26.52 -6.76
N VAL A 485 -11.94 -27.71 -6.91
CA VAL A 485 -12.23 -28.87 -6.08
C VAL A 485 -10.92 -29.44 -5.54
N THR A 486 -10.90 -29.79 -4.26
CA THR A 486 -9.77 -30.45 -3.61
C THR A 486 -10.22 -31.77 -3.01
N TYR A 487 -9.36 -32.78 -2.97
CA TYR A 487 -9.59 -34.05 -2.28
C TYR A 487 -8.36 -34.47 -1.49
N ASP A 488 -8.50 -34.54 -0.17
CA ASP A 488 -7.40 -34.80 0.78
C ASP A 488 -7.14 -36.30 1.06
N GLY A 489 -7.78 -37.18 0.29
CA GLY A 489 -7.78 -38.63 0.52
C GLY A 489 -8.98 -39.13 1.34
N THR A 490 -9.79 -38.21 1.89
CA THR A 490 -11.02 -38.54 2.62
C THR A 490 -12.18 -37.63 2.23
N THR A 491 -11.96 -36.32 2.12
CA THR A 491 -12.99 -35.31 1.89
C THR A 491 -12.72 -34.59 0.59
N ALA A 492 -13.73 -34.53 -0.28
CA ALA A 492 -13.73 -33.66 -1.44
C ALA A 492 -14.45 -32.35 -1.08
N THR A 493 -13.88 -31.20 -1.43
CA THR A 493 -14.45 -29.88 -1.13
C THR A 493 -14.51 -29.04 -2.39
N LEU A 494 -15.67 -28.44 -2.66
CA LEU A 494 -15.89 -27.51 -3.79
C LEU A 494 -15.79 -26.07 -3.31
N TYR A 495 -15.11 -25.24 -4.10
CA TYR A 495 -14.90 -23.83 -3.86
C TYR A 495 -15.42 -23.00 -5.04
N ILE A 496 -16.00 -21.84 -4.73
CA ILE A 496 -16.34 -20.79 -5.70
C ILE A 496 -15.65 -19.50 -5.24
N ASP A 497 -14.84 -18.91 -6.10
CA ASP A 497 -14.02 -17.71 -5.82
C ASP A 497 -13.16 -17.85 -4.56
N GLY A 498 -12.72 -19.07 -4.23
CA GLY A 498 -11.97 -19.37 -3.00
C GLY A 498 -12.82 -19.53 -1.73
N ILE A 499 -14.16 -19.53 -1.83
CA ILE A 499 -15.08 -19.81 -0.71
C ILE A 499 -15.50 -21.28 -0.76
N SER A 500 -15.38 -22.02 0.35
CA SER A 500 -15.90 -23.40 0.43
C SER A 500 -17.42 -23.40 0.40
N VAL A 501 -18.02 -24.05 -0.60
CA VAL A 501 -19.48 -24.07 -0.84
C VAL A 501 -20.12 -25.44 -0.72
N GLY A 502 -19.34 -26.47 -0.40
CA GLY A 502 -19.84 -27.83 -0.20
C GLY A 502 -18.72 -28.85 -0.08
N ASN A 503 -19.00 -29.97 0.59
CA ASN A 503 -18.09 -31.11 0.69
C ASN A 503 -18.85 -32.43 0.72
N ASP A 504 -18.13 -33.51 0.40
CA ASP A 504 -18.57 -34.89 0.56
C ASP A 504 -17.38 -35.77 0.97
N THR A 505 -17.65 -36.91 1.59
CA THR A 505 -16.61 -37.79 2.13
C THR A 505 -16.59 -39.15 1.46
N PHE A 506 -15.42 -39.57 1.01
CA PHE A 506 -15.16 -40.90 0.47
C PHE A 506 -13.76 -41.35 0.88
N SER A 507 -13.66 -42.50 1.55
CA SER A 507 -12.40 -43.08 2.06
C SER A 507 -11.97 -44.37 1.33
N GLY A 508 -12.62 -44.69 0.21
CA GLY A 508 -12.23 -45.81 -0.65
C GLY A 508 -11.11 -45.42 -1.63
N ALA A 509 -10.57 -46.40 -2.34
CA ALA A 509 -9.57 -46.14 -3.36
C ALA A 509 -10.21 -45.54 -4.62
N LEU A 510 -9.70 -44.40 -5.09
CA LEU A 510 -9.99 -43.87 -6.41
C LEU A 510 -9.22 -44.69 -7.46
N VAL A 511 -9.92 -45.22 -8.46
CA VAL A 511 -9.36 -46.15 -9.44
C VAL A 511 -9.36 -45.51 -10.83
N ASN A 512 -8.24 -45.67 -11.54
CA ASN A 512 -8.10 -45.22 -12.92
C ASN A 512 -9.15 -45.81 -13.85
N ASN A 513 -9.36 -45.09 -14.93
CA ASN A 513 -10.18 -45.50 -16.04
C ASN A 513 -9.44 -45.16 -17.34
N ASN A 514 -9.91 -45.69 -18.46
CA ASN A 514 -9.32 -45.47 -19.77
C ASN A 514 -10.15 -44.51 -20.63
N PHE A 515 -10.88 -43.59 -20.00
CA PHE A 515 -11.67 -42.57 -20.69
C PHE A 515 -10.81 -41.35 -20.98
N ASN A 516 -11.14 -40.66 -22.07
CA ASN A 516 -10.47 -39.41 -22.38
C ASN A 516 -10.80 -38.33 -21.34
N PHE A 517 -9.81 -37.51 -21.04
CA PHE A 517 -9.99 -36.25 -20.34
C PHE A 517 -10.40 -35.17 -21.36
N ILE A 518 -11.45 -34.43 -21.05
CA ILE A 518 -12.07 -33.44 -21.92
C ILE A 518 -12.32 -32.16 -21.14
N ILE A 519 -12.06 -31.01 -21.78
CA ILE A 519 -12.52 -29.70 -21.32
C ILE A 519 -13.67 -29.26 -22.23
N GLY A 520 -14.74 -28.73 -21.65
CA GLY A 520 -15.86 -28.16 -22.39
C GLY A 520 -16.96 -29.14 -22.84
N ALA A 521 -16.84 -30.44 -22.57
CA ALA A 521 -17.87 -31.45 -22.89
C ALA A 521 -17.68 -32.76 -22.10
N MET A 522 -18.54 -33.75 -22.37
CA MET A 522 -18.33 -35.15 -21.96
C MET A 522 -18.49 -36.10 -23.15
N TYR A 523 -17.88 -37.30 -23.11
CA TYR A 523 -18.21 -38.36 -24.07
C TYR A 523 -19.45 -39.16 -23.67
N TYR A 524 -20.26 -39.54 -24.66
CA TYR A 524 -21.43 -40.39 -24.45
C TYR A 524 -21.06 -41.81 -24.00
N SER A 525 -20.11 -42.46 -24.67
CA SER A 525 -19.70 -43.82 -24.32
C SER A 525 -18.27 -44.16 -24.75
N TYR A 526 -17.70 -45.21 -24.14
CA TYR A 526 -16.36 -45.71 -24.44
C TYR A 526 -16.11 -45.99 -25.94
N SER A 527 -17.14 -46.46 -26.65
CA SER A 527 -17.03 -46.88 -28.06
C SER A 527 -17.45 -45.81 -29.07
N SER A 528 -17.95 -44.66 -28.62
CA SER A 528 -18.43 -43.57 -29.48
C SER A 528 -17.71 -42.27 -29.14
N VAL A 529 -17.01 -41.67 -30.11
CA VAL A 529 -16.40 -40.34 -29.99
C VAL A 529 -17.42 -39.20 -30.09
N GLU A 530 -18.68 -39.46 -29.77
CA GLU A 530 -19.76 -38.47 -29.75
C GLU A 530 -19.75 -37.76 -28.40
N ALA A 531 -19.36 -36.49 -28.41
CA ALA A 531 -19.43 -35.62 -27.25
C ALA A 531 -20.87 -35.11 -27.04
N LEU A 532 -21.20 -34.74 -25.81
CA LEU A 532 -22.50 -34.21 -25.38
C LEU A 532 -22.27 -33.22 -24.24
N ASP A 533 -23.34 -32.51 -23.86
CA ASP A 533 -23.38 -31.59 -22.71
C ASP A 533 -22.25 -30.53 -22.78
N TYR A 534 -22.18 -29.88 -23.94
CA TYR A 534 -21.19 -28.86 -24.28
C TYR A 534 -21.31 -27.63 -23.38
N PHE A 535 -20.16 -27.07 -23.01
CA PHE A 535 -20.05 -25.80 -22.32
C PHE A 535 -20.39 -24.65 -23.26
N ASN A 536 -21.04 -23.62 -22.73
CA ASN A 536 -21.38 -22.40 -23.47
C ASN A 536 -20.73 -21.19 -22.77
N GLY A 537 -19.64 -20.69 -23.36
CA GLY A 537 -18.82 -19.57 -22.88
C GLY A 537 -17.33 -19.91 -22.79
N ALA A 538 -16.59 -19.29 -21.84
CA ALA A 538 -15.14 -19.45 -21.70
C ALA A 538 -14.69 -20.30 -20.53
N ILE A 539 -13.51 -20.90 -20.68
CA ILE A 539 -12.75 -21.54 -19.60
C ILE A 539 -11.28 -21.09 -19.69
N GLN A 540 -10.68 -20.74 -18.56
CA GLN A 540 -9.27 -20.31 -18.45
C GLN A 540 -8.59 -20.90 -17.21
N GLU A 541 -7.25 -20.87 -17.18
CA GLU A 541 -6.44 -21.28 -16.04
C GLU A 541 -6.79 -22.67 -15.49
N VAL A 542 -7.01 -23.64 -16.37
CA VAL A 542 -7.32 -25.01 -15.93
C VAL A 542 -6.06 -25.65 -15.37
N ARG A 543 -6.05 -25.92 -14.07
CA ARG A 543 -4.91 -26.56 -13.39
C ARG A 543 -5.37 -27.84 -12.71
N ILE A 544 -4.55 -28.88 -12.86
CA ILE A 544 -4.80 -30.21 -12.29
C ILE A 544 -3.60 -30.55 -11.42
N TRP A 545 -3.85 -30.88 -10.17
CA TRP A 545 -2.84 -31.10 -9.16
C TRP A 545 -2.92 -32.54 -8.62
N ASP A 546 -1.78 -33.16 -8.31
CA ASP A 546 -1.72 -34.44 -7.60
C ASP A 546 -1.58 -34.31 -6.07
N THR A 547 -1.94 -33.13 -5.58
CA THR A 547 -2.06 -32.83 -4.16
C THR A 547 -3.37 -32.11 -3.89
N ALA A 548 -3.84 -32.20 -2.65
CA ALA A 548 -4.93 -31.37 -2.17
C ALA A 548 -4.37 -29.97 -1.89
N LEU A 549 -4.84 -28.97 -2.62
CA LEU A 549 -4.54 -27.58 -2.34
C LEU A 549 -5.24 -27.15 -1.05
N SER A 550 -4.58 -26.31 -0.28
CA SER A 550 -5.22 -25.57 0.80
C SER A 550 -6.05 -24.41 0.24
N GLU A 551 -6.99 -23.91 1.06
CA GLU A 551 -7.78 -22.72 0.74
C GLU A 551 -6.90 -21.49 0.45
N VAL A 552 -5.81 -21.32 1.20
CA VAL A 552 -4.85 -20.21 1.00
C VAL A 552 -4.17 -20.31 -0.35
N GLN A 553 -3.70 -21.49 -0.74
CA GLN A 553 -3.04 -21.71 -2.03
C GLN A 553 -3.97 -21.40 -3.21
N ILE A 554 -5.25 -21.78 -3.12
CA ILE A 554 -6.25 -21.43 -4.15
C ILE A 554 -6.35 -19.90 -4.29
N ARG A 555 -6.51 -19.20 -3.17
CA ARG A 555 -6.66 -17.74 -3.14
C ARG A 555 -5.42 -17.01 -3.65
N GLU A 556 -4.23 -17.51 -3.35
CA GLU A 556 -2.97 -16.95 -3.83
C GLU A 556 -2.79 -17.04 -5.34
N MET A 557 -3.36 -18.08 -5.97
CA MET A 557 -3.13 -18.36 -7.39
C MET A 557 -4.29 -17.94 -8.29
N MET A 558 -5.48 -17.66 -7.78
CA MET A 558 -6.66 -17.46 -8.65
C MET A 558 -6.60 -16.18 -9.48
N ASN A 559 -6.02 -15.07 -9.00
CA ASN A 559 -6.00 -13.79 -9.74
C ASN A 559 -4.72 -13.54 -10.55
N GLN A 560 -4.00 -14.60 -10.92
CA GLN A 560 -2.76 -14.49 -11.71
C GLN A 560 -2.41 -15.82 -12.38
N HIS A 561 -1.56 -15.75 -13.40
CA HIS A 561 -0.82 -16.91 -13.89
C HIS A 561 0.23 -17.36 -12.85
N ILE A 562 0.67 -18.62 -12.99
CA ILE A 562 1.73 -19.20 -12.18
C ILE A 562 2.94 -19.58 -13.02
N GLU A 563 4.12 -19.51 -12.42
CA GLU A 563 5.39 -19.89 -13.04
C GLU A 563 6.25 -20.79 -12.14
N ASN A 564 7.22 -21.46 -12.78
CA ASN A 564 8.16 -22.38 -12.14
C ASN A 564 9.39 -21.62 -11.65
N ASP A 565 9.46 -21.38 -10.34
CA ASP A 565 10.61 -20.77 -9.70
C ASP A 565 11.47 -21.83 -9.02
N VAL A 566 12.42 -22.39 -9.77
CA VAL A 566 13.37 -23.41 -9.30
C VAL A 566 12.66 -24.60 -8.61
N GLY A 567 11.52 -25.02 -9.16
CA GLY A 567 10.71 -26.13 -8.65
C GLY A 567 9.58 -25.71 -7.71
N ASN A 568 9.56 -24.48 -7.18
CA ASN A 568 8.42 -23.94 -6.45
C ASN A 568 7.39 -23.36 -7.41
N VAL A 569 6.12 -23.36 -7.02
CA VAL A 569 5.10 -22.58 -7.71
C VAL A 569 5.19 -21.13 -7.22
N LYS A 570 5.23 -20.18 -8.16
CA LYS A 570 5.26 -18.74 -7.87
C LYS A 570 4.18 -18.03 -8.68
N GLY A 571 3.62 -16.95 -8.15
CA GLY A 571 2.75 -16.07 -8.93
C GLY A 571 3.53 -15.24 -9.96
N GLU A 572 2.90 -14.91 -11.09
CA GLU A 572 3.49 -14.02 -12.10
C GLU A 572 3.37 -12.54 -11.72
N ILE A 573 2.27 -12.13 -11.08
CA ILE A 573 2.01 -10.73 -10.68
C ILE A 573 2.49 -10.45 -9.26
N ILE A 574 2.17 -11.35 -8.32
CA ILE A 574 2.80 -11.36 -6.99
C ILE A 574 4.01 -12.28 -7.10
N PRO A 575 5.24 -11.76 -7.11
CA PRO A 575 6.45 -12.54 -7.36
C PRO A 575 6.93 -13.29 -6.11
N LEU A 576 6.00 -13.88 -5.35
CA LEU A 576 6.26 -14.66 -4.15
C LEU A 576 5.89 -16.13 -4.36
N PRO A 577 6.66 -17.09 -3.78
CA PRO A 577 6.29 -18.49 -3.81
C PRO A 577 4.92 -18.70 -3.16
N ILE A 578 4.10 -19.56 -3.78
CA ILE A 578 2.82 -19.97 -3.22
C ILE A 578 3.05 -20.70 -1.91
N SER A 579 2.24 -20.38 -0.90
CA SER A 579 2.43 -20.82 0.48
C SER A 579 2.36 -22.34 0.65
N GLY A 580 2.84 -22.82 1.80
CA GLY A 580 2.78 -24.26 2.15
C GLY A 580 3.77 -25.15 1.38
N GLY A 581 4.71 -24.57 0.63
CA GLY A 581 5.77 -25.30 -0.08
C GLY A 581 5.27 -26.07 -1.31
N LEU A 582 4.23 -25.56 -1.98
CA LEU A 582 3.67 -26.17 -3.19
C LEU A 582 4.74 -26.28 -4.29
N GLN A 583 4.94 -27.48 -4.82
CA GLN A 583 5.97 -27.75 -5.82
C GLN A 583 5.39 -27.77 -7.22
N TRP A 584 6.13 -27.25 -8.20
CA TRP A 584 5.76 -27.29 -9.62
C TRP A 584 5.55 -28.72 -10.13
N SER A 585 6.27 -29.70 -9.54
CA SER A 585 6.08 -31.12 -9.85
C SER A 585 4.71 -31.67 -9.45
N ASN A 586 3.94 -30.95 -8.62
CA ASN A 586 2.57 -31.33 -8.28
C ASN A 586 1.56 -31.04 -9.38
N LEU A 587 1.91 -30.21 -10.39
CA LEU A 587 1.07 -29.99 -11.56
C LEU A 587 1.04 -31.25 -12.43
N LYS A 588 -0.14 -31.87 -12.53
CA LYS A 588 -0.45 -32.92 -13.52
C LYS A 588 -0.80 -32.34 -14.89
N GLY A 589 -1.25 -31.10 -14.94
CA GLY A 589 -1.51 -30.35 -16.16
C GLY A 589 -1.82 -28.89 -15.83
N TYR A 590 -1.33 -27.97 -16.66
CA TYR A 590 -1.62 -26.55 -16.54
C TYR A 590 -1.94 -25.98 -17.92
N TYR A 591 -3.17 -25.50 -18.09
CA TYR A 591 -3.72 -25.01 -19.34
C TYR A 591 -4.26 -23.58 -19.16
N PRO A 592 -3.46 -22.55 -19.49
CA PRO A 592 -3.94 -21.18 -19.48
C PRO A 592 -5.10 -20.93 -20.47
N LEU A 593 -5.13 -21.70 -21.58
CA LEU A 593 -6.09 -21.60 -22.68
C LEU A 593 -6.08 -20.24 -23.40
N ILE A 594 -4.91 -19.61 -23.43
CA ILE A 594 -4.72 -18.25 -23.93
C ILE A 594 -4.34 -18.15 -25.42
N ASN A 595 -3.99 -19.24 -26.11
CA ASN A 595 -3.37 -19.19 -27.46
C ASN A 595 -4.01 -20.11 -28.52
N ASN A 596 -5.35 -20.21 -28.59
CA ASN A 596 -6.14 -21.16 -29.42
C ASN A 596 -5.73 -22.64 -29.33
N THR A 597 -4.85 -22.94 -28.39
CA THR A 597 -4.22 -24.22 -28.18
C THR A 597 -4.42 -24.55 -26.72
N ALA A 598 -4.66 -25.82 -26.46
CA ALA A 598 -4.66 -26.34 -25.11
C ALA A 598 -3.27 -26.90 -24.78
N THR A 599 -2.28 -26.02 -24.84
CA THR A 599 -0.88 -26.38 -24.55
C THR A 599 -0.70 -26.57 -23.06
N ASP A 600 -0.02 -27.65 -22.66
CA ASP A 600 0.32 -27.92 -21.26
C ASP A 600 1.60 -27.17 -20.88
N TYR A 601 1.48 -26.28 -19.91
CA TYR A 601 2.59 -25.48 -19.37
C TYR A 601 3.29 -26.20 -18.20
N SER A 602 2.79 -27.37 -17.79
CA SER A 602 3.46 -28.23 -16.81
C SER A 602 4.63 -29.01 -17.44
N VAL A 603 5.38 -29.73 -16.60
CA VAL A 603 6.48 -30.61 -17.05
C VAL A 603 6.00 -31.86 -17.79
N ASN A 604 4.70 -32.15 -17.81
CA ASN A 604 4.17 -33.39 -18.40
C ASN A 604 3.88 -33.29 -19.91
N SER A 605 3.77 -32.07 -20.45
CA SER A 605 3.58 -31.80 -21.89
C SER A 605 2.38 -32.52 -22.52
N ILE A 606 1.26 -32.62 -21.79
CA ILE A 606 0.03 -33.26 -22.23
C ILE A 606 -0.86 -32.23 -22.95
N ASN A 607 -0.58 -31.98 -24.24
CA ASN A 607 -1.35 -31.01 -25.03
C ASN A 607 -2.73 -31.56 -25.43
N GLY A 608 -3.74 -30.70 -25.35
CA GLY A 608 -5.09 -30.99 -25.82
C GLY A 608 -5.28 -30.66 -27.30
N SER A 609 -6.22 -31.36 -27.94
CA SER A 609 -6.69 -31.10 -29.30
C SER A 609 -8.05 -30.39 -29.25
N PRO A 610 -8.10 -29.08 -29.55
CA PRO A 610 -9.35 -28.37 -29.83
C PRO A 610 -10.17 -29.10 -30.90
N LYS A 611 -11.49 -29.19 -30.72
CA LYS A 611 -12.47 -29.79 -31.62
C LYS A 611 -13.57 -28.77 -31.89
N ASN A 612 -13.84 -28.53 -33.17
CA ASN A 612 -14.91 -27.66 -33.70
C ASN A 612 -14.87 -26.18 -33.30
N ILE A 613 -13.98 -25.80 -32.38
CA ILE A 613 -13.76 -24.41 -31.96
C ILE A 613 -13.45 -23.53 -33.18
N THR A 614 -14.45 -22.75 -33.57
CA THR A 614 -14.45 -21.90 -34.77
C THR A 614 -14.76 -20.44 -34.45
N THR A 615 -15.25 -20.17 -33.24
CA THR A 615 -15.48 -18.83 -32.69
C THR A 615 -14.35 -18.43 -31.75
N GLN A 616 -14.39 -17.18 -31.28
CA GLN A 616 -13.31 -16.57 -30.48
C GLN A 616 -13.90 -15.82 -29.30
N GLN A 617 -13.21 -15.90 -28.16
CA GLN A 617 -13.60 -15.22 -26.93
C GLN A 617 -12.54 -14.21 -26.48
N LYS A 618 -12.99 -13.14 -25.82
CA LYS A 618 -12.09 -12.18 -25.16
C LYS A 618 -11.54 -12.79 -23.87
N ILE A 619 -10.29 -12.50 -23.53
CA ILE A 619 -9.77 -12.77 -22.18
C ILE A 619 -10.18 -11.64 -21.28
N THR A 620 -11.12 -11.93 -20.40
CA THR A 620 -11.64 -10.95 -19.46
C THR A 620 -11.65 -11.44 -18.01
N ALA A 621 -11.06 -12.61 -17.73
CA ALA A 621 -10.85 -13.08 -16.37
C ALA A 621 -9.94 -12.09 -15.60
N PRO A 622 -10.20 -11.85 -14.31
CA PRO A 622 -9.46 -10.85 -13.53
C PRO A 622 -8.09 -11.39 -13.08
N LEU A 623 -7.11 -11.35 -13.99
CA LEU A 623 -5.75 -11.86 -13.83
C LEU A 623 -4.67 -10.78 -14.06
N PRO A 624 -4.61 -9.66 -13.31
CA PRO A 624 -5.34 -9.32 -12.09
C PRO A 624 -6.57 -8.42 -12.34
N TYR A 625 -7.18 -7.87 -11.28
CA TYR A 625 -8.15 -6.77 -11.39
C TYR A 625 -7.43 -5.46 -11.72
N VAL A 626 -7.81 -4.78 -12.80
CA VAL A 626 -7.15 -3.55 -13.27
C VAL A 626 -8.14 -2.38 -13.26
N ALA A 627 -7.78 -1.27 -12.62
CA ALA A 627 -8.55 -0.03 -12.63
C ALA A 627 -8.15 0.83 -13.84
N ILE A 628 -9.09 1.14 -14.74
CA ILE A 628 -8.86 1.77 -16.06
C ILE A 628 -9.53 3.13 -16.24
N THR A 629 -10.12 3.68 -15.19
CA THR A 629 -10.83 4.96 -15.26
C THR A 629 -10.73 5.68 -13.94
N ASN A 630 -10.55 7.00 -13.99
CA ASN A 630 -10.53 7.84 -12.80
C ASN A 630 -11.92 7.90 -12.13
N SER A 631 -12.15 7.10 -11.08
CA SER A 631 -13.44 7.01 -10.39
C SER A 631 -13.34 6.28 -9.04
N ASP A 632 -14.48 6.12 -8.37
CA ASP A 632 -14.58 5.43 -7.08
C ASP A 632 -14.36 3.92 -7.24
N TRP A 633 -13.74 3.28 -6.25
CA TRP A 633 -13.48 1.85 -6.18
C TRP A 633 -14.75 1.00 -6.41
N ASP A 634 -15.88 1.42 -5.82
CA ASP A 634 -17.13 0.67 -5.91
C ASP A 634 -17.94 0.93 -7.19
N THR A 635 -17.47 1.83 -8.06
CA THR A 635 -18.08 2.05 -9.37
C THR A 635 -17.67 0.93 -10.31
N ALA A 636 -18.65 0.16 -10.82
CA ALA A 636 -18.36 -0.93 -11.76
C ALA A 636 -17.52 -0.44 -12.96
N GLY A 637 -17.86 0.73 -13.52
CA GLY A 637 -17.15 1.34 -14.66
C GLY A 637 -15.64 1.57 -14.47
N THR A 638 -15.15 1.60 -13.23
CA THR A 638 -13.73 1.77 -12.87
C THR A 638 -12.87 0.60 -13.36
N TRP A 639 -13.44 -0.60 -13.41
CA TRP A 639 -12.68 -1.83 -13.61
C TRP A 639 -12.69 -2.29 -15.07
N LEU A 640 -11.53 -2.77 -15.52
CA LEU A 640 -11.39 -3.41 -16.82
C LEU A 640 -12.34 -4.60 -16.92
N ASN A 641 -13.07 -4.71 -18.04
CA ASN A 641 -14.07 -5.76 -18.27
C ASN A 641 -15.19 -5.81 -17.22
N ASN A 642 -15.59 -4.68 -16.65
CA ASN A 642 -16.59 -4.61 -15.57
C ASN A 642 -17.93 -5.36 -15.79
N ALA A 643 -18.34 -5.59 -17.03
CA ALA A 643 -19.54 -6.36 -17.33
C ALA A 643 -19.36 -7.85 -16.97
N ASP A 644 -18.12 -8.32 -17.01
CA ASP A 644 -17.74 -9.74 -16.90
C ASP A 644 -17.24 -10.11 -15.50
N ILE A 645 -16.97 -9.14 -14.62
CA ILE A 645 -16.37 -9.35 -13.29
C ILE A 645 -17.19 -8.68 -12.19
N TYR A 646 -16.85 -9.00 -10.94
CA TYR A 646 -17.34 -8.27 -9.77
C TYR A 646 -16.30 -7.25 -9.32
N VAL A 647 -16.76 -6.14 -8.73
CA VAL A 647 -15.87 -5.20 -8.05
C VAL A 647 -15.03 -5.96 -6.99
N PRO A 648 -13.71 -5.73 -6.90
CA PRO A 648 -12.86 -6.40 -5.91
C PRO A 648 -13.23 -6.00 -4.48
N ASN A 649 -12.94 -6.88 -3.52
CA ASN A 649 -13.33 -6.76 -2.12
C ASN A 649 -14.84 -6.64 -1.90
N THR A 650 -15.64 -7.41 -2.65
CA THR A 650 -17.10 -7.48 -2.48
C THR A 650 -17.51 -8.74 -1.71
N THR A 651 -18.76 -8.77 -1.23
CA THR A 651 -19.33 -9.98 -0.60
C THR A 651 -19.46 -11.09 -1.65
N GLY A 652 -18.91 -12.25 -1.32
CA GLY A 652 -18.89 -13.42 -2.18
C GLY A 652 -20.24 -14.12 -2.30
N ILE A 653 -20.23 -15.24 -3.01
CA ILE A 653 -21.45 -15.92 -3.48
C ILE A 653 -22.32 -16.52 -2.36
N ASP A 654 -21.75 -16.69 -1.16
CA ASP A 654 -22.47 -17.14 0.03
C ASP A 654 -23.33 -16.04 0.68
N GLY A 655 -23.14 -14.78 0.27
CA GLY A 655 -23.84 -13.62 0.80
C GLY A 655 -23.35 -13.15 2.17
N SER A 656 -22.23 -13.69 2.69
CA SER A 656 -21.70 -13.36 4.01
C SER A 656 -20.19 -13.15 4.09
N THR A 657 -19.40 -13.83 3.24
CA THR A 657 -17.94 -13.78 3.27
C THR A 657 -17.45 -12.67 2.35
N SER A 658 -16.59 -11.78 2.82
CA SER A 658 -15.91 -10.80 1.95
C SER A 658 -14.78 -11.49 1.17
N ILE A 659 -14.64 -11.17 -0.12
CA ILE A 659 -13.54 -11.66 -0.96
C ILE A 659 -12.33 -10.76 -0.71
N ASP A 660 -11.60 -11.07 0.36
CA ASP A 660 -10.48 -10.25 0.86
C ASP A 660 -9.12 -10.60 0.21
N TRP A 661 -9.14 -11.41 -0.84
CA TRP A 661 -7.95 -12.01 -1.46
C TRP A 661 -7.79 -11.68 -2.95
N ASN A 662 -8.35 -10.55 -3.40
CA ASN A 662 -8.13 -10.09 -4.78
C ASN A 662 -6.70 -9.57 -4.98
N ILE A 663 -6.17 -9.69 -6.19
CA ILE A 663 -4.97 -8.98 -6.63
C ILE A 663 -5.43 -7.78 -7.46
N VAL A 664 -5.06 -6.57 -7.06
CA VAL A 664 -5.50 -5.31 -7.65
C VAL A 664 -4.32 -4.53 -8.21
N HIS A 665 -4.48 -4.00 -9.41
CA HIS A 665 -3.54 -3.12 -10.09
C HIS A 665 -4.21 -1.77 -10.41
N VAL A 666 -3.74 -0.72 -9.75
CA VAL A 666 -4.20 0.66 -9.89
C VAL A 666 -3.38 1.32 -10.98
N THR A 667 -3.99 1.49 -12.16
CA THR A 667 -3.38 2.15 -13.33
C THR A 667 -3.98 3.53 -13.61
N GLU A 668 -4.94 3.96 -12.79
CA GLU A 668 -5.63 5.25 -12.88
C GLU A 668 -5.91 5.78 -11.47
N ASN A 669 -6.12 7.10 -11.34
CA ASN A 669 -6.38 7.71 -10.04
C ASN A 669 -7.75 7.30 -9.52
N MET A 670 -7.84 6.85 -8.27
CA MET A 670 -9.09 6.30 -7.76
C MET A 670 -9.31 6.61 -6.29
N GLN A 671 -10.58 6.66 -5.90
CA GLN A 671 -11.01 6.97 -4.53
C GLN A 671 -11.68 5.77 -3.88
N ASN A 672 -11.49 5.59 -2.58
CA ASN A 672 -12.13 4.55 -1.80
C ASN A 672 -12.66 5.10 -0.46
N ALA A 673 -13.96 4.91 -0.23
CA ALA A 673 -14.66 5.38 0.97
C ALA A 673 -15.20 4.23 1.85
N ARG A 674 -14.49 3.09 1.90
CA ARG A 674 -14.81 1.97 2.81
C ARG A 674 -13.57 1.15 3.18
N ASP A 675 -13.73 0.29 4.17
CA ASP A 675 -12.70 -0.70 4.51
C ASP A 675 -12.50 -1.68 3.34
N ILE A 676 -11.24 -1.82 2.89
CA ILE A 676 -10.80 -2.71 1.81
C ILE A 676 -9.75 -3.67 2.33
N THR A 677 -9.87 -4.96 1.97
CA THR A 677 -8.80 -5.95 2.16
C THR A 677 -8.50 -6.67 0.84
N VAL A 678 -7.23 -6.77 0.49
CA VAL A 678 -6.76 -7.42 -0.74
C VAL A 678 -5.58 -8.35 -0.46
N LEU A 679 -5.34 -9.31 -1.36
CA LEU A 679 -4.15 -10.14 -1.33
C LEU A 679 -2.92 -9.35 -1.78
N GLY A 680 -3.03 -8.74 -2.96
CA GLY A 680 -1.97 -7.93 -3.56
C GLY A 680 -2.50 -6.59 -4.04
N LEU A 681 -1.67 -5.56 -3.90
CA LEU A 681 -1.95 -4.21 -4.41
C LEU A 681 -0.72 -3.69 -5.15
N LEU A 682 -0.92 -3.30 -6.41
CA LEU A 682 0.07 -2.64 -7.25
C LEU A 682 -0.47 -1.24 -7.57
N VAL A 683 0.31 -0.20 -7.30
CA VAL A 683 -0.03 1.19 -7.65
C VAL A 683 1.07 1.75 -8.56
N ASP A 684 0.72 2.01 -9.81
CA ASP A 684 1.67 2.49 -10.82
C ASP A 684 2.20 3.88 -10.51
N ALA A 685 3.38 4.19 -11.06
CA ALA A 685 3.95 5.54 -11.01
C ALA A 685 2.94 6.57 -11.56
N ASP A 686 2.96 7.75 -10.96
CA ASP A 686 2.05 8.88 -11.28
C ASP A 686 0.55 8.60 -11.04
N LYS A 687 0.20 7.49 -10.38
CA LYS A 687 -1.17 7.15 -9.99
C LYS A 687 -1.41 7.26 -8.50
N GLU A 688 -2.62 7.64 -8.14
CA GLU A 688 -3.03 7.86 -6.76
C GLU A 688 -4.22 6.96 -6.38
N LEU A 689 -4.10 6.28 -5.24
CA LEU A 689 -5.22 5.64 -4.54
C LEU A 689 -5.53 6.45 -3.28
N GLU A 690 -6.61 7.22 -3.34
CA GLU A 690 -7.13 8.00 -2.21
C GLU A 690 -8.04 7.13 -1.33
N VAL A 691 -7.79 7.13 -0.03
CA VAL A 691 -8.63 6.49 0.99
C VAL A 691 -9.36 7.57 1.77
N ASP A 692 -10.52 7.97 1.24
CA ASP A 692 -11.34 9.15 1.57
C ASP A 692 -11.81 9.18 3.04
N GLY A 693 -10.93 9.63 3.93
CA GLY A 693 -11.22 9.91 5.33
C GLY A 693 -11.50 11.39 5.58
N ASN A 694 -11.63 11.79 6.84
CA ASN A 694 -11.82 13.21 7.16
C ASN A 694 -11.20 13.62 8.49
N THR A 695 -10.16 14.45 8.40
CA THR A 695 -9.43 15.04 9.54
C THR A 695 -10.32 15.85 10.48
N GLY A 696 -11.32 16.57 9.96
CA GLY A 696 -12.22 17.38 10.79
C GLY A 696 -13.19 16.57 11.67
N THR A 697 -13.41 15.31 11.34
CA THR A 697 -14.33 14.40 12.06
C THR A 697 -13.63 13.17 12.63
N ASN A 698 -12.30 13.06 12.47
CA ASN A 698 -11.49 11.89 12.79
C ASN A 698 -12.04 10.60 12.16
N THR A 699 -12.60 10.68 10.95
CA THR A 699 -13.07 9.48 10.22
C THR A 699 -12.01 9.00 9.24
N GLY A 700 -12.04 7.71 8.92
CA GLY A 700 -11.10 7.08 8.02
C GLY A 700 -11.45 5.61 7.81
N TYR A 701 -10.78 4.99 6.85
CA TYR A 701 -11.00 3.61 6.43
C TYR A 701 -9.71 2.80 6.41
N SER A 702 -9.84 1.48 6.56
CA SER A 702 -8.70 0.57 6.43
C SER A 702 -8.43 0.23 4.97
N LEU A 703 -7.16 0.31 4.57
CA LEU A 703 -6.64 -0.38 3.39
C LEU A 703 -5.70 -1.50 3.88
N THR A 704 -6.15 -2.76 3.79
CA THR A 704 -5.39 -3.91 4.26
C THR A 704 -4.82 -4.71 3.09
N VAL A 705 -3.50 -4.89 3.07
CA VAL A 705 -2.80 -5.74 2.09
C VAL A 705 -2.25 -6.95 2.81
N THR A 706 -2.70 -8.14 2.42
CA THR A 706 -2.43 -9.37 3.18
C THR A 706 -1.18 -10.12 2.73
N ASN A 707 -0.70 -9.90 1.51
CA ASN A 707 0.46 -10.59 0.97
C ASN A 707 1.48 -9.65 0.32
N TYR A 708 1.09 -8.83 -0.66
CA TYR A 708 2.08 -8.08 -1.46
C TYR A 708 1.67 -6.66 -1.81
N LEU A 709 2.52 -5.68 -1.53
CA LEU A 709 2.35 -4.29 -1.92
C LEU A 709 3.50 -3.86 -2.84
N LYS A 710 3.20 -3.45 -4.06
CA LYS A 710 4.09 -2.72 -4.97
C LYS A 710 3.57 -1.29 -5.09
N LEU A 711 4.35 -0.34 -4.59
CA LEU A 711 3.93 1.05 -4.49
C LEU A 711 4.89 1.92 -5.28
N ASP A 712 4.58 2.18 -6.55
CA ASP A 712 5.36 3.09 -7.40
C ASP A 712 4.71 4.48 -7.49
N GLY A 713 3.38 4.56 -7.31
CA GLY A 713 2.60 5.80 -7.18
C GLY A 713 2.36 6.24 -5.72
N VAL A 714 1.17 6.76 -5.46
CA VAL A 714 0.78 7.36 -4.17
C VAL A 714 -0.42 6.62 -3.58
N ILE A 715 -0.38 6.35 -2.28
CA ILE A 715 -1.59 6.05 -1.49
C ILE A 715 -1.82 7.22 -0.54
N ASP A 716 -2.91 7.96 -0.75
CA ASP A 716 -3.30 9.06 0.12
C ASP A 716 -4.26 8.57 1.20
N LEU A 717 -3.81 8.58 2.46
CA LEU A 717 -4.57 8.18 3.63
C LEU A 717 -5.13 9.41 4.35
N GLU A 718 -6.18 10.00 3.78
CA GLU A 718 -6.86 11.16 4.33
C GLU A 718 -7.49 10.86 5.72
N GLY A 719 -7.53 11.88 6.58
CA GLY A 719 -8.20 11.79 7.88
C GLY A 719 -7.58 10.79 8.84
N GLU A 720 -8.33 9.77 9.22
CA GLU A 720 -7.87 8.67 10.10
C GLU A 720 -7.68 7.36 9.34
N SER A 721 -7.59 7.41 8.01
CA SER A 721 -7.38 6.23 7.16
C SER A 721 -6.02 5.60 7.41
N GLN A 722 -5.92 4.28 7.28
CA GLN A 722 -4.73 3.53 7.69
C GLN A 722 -4.38 2.44 6.67
N LEU A 723 -3.09 2.27 6.43
CA LEU A 723 -2.55 1.15 5.66
C LEU A 723 -2.13 0.05 6.63
N ILE A 724 -2.65 -1.15 6.45
CA ILE A 724 -2.30 -2.34 7.24
C ILE A 724 -1.66 -3.37 6.34
N GLN A 725 -0.44 -3.76 6.65
CA GLN A 725 0.19 -4.95 6.11
C GLN A 725 0.35 -5.94 7.27
N ILE A 726 -0.29 -7.09 7.14
CA ILE A 726 -0.32 -8.10 8.20
C ILE A 726 0.99 -8.89 8.26
N GLU A 727 1.11 -9.75 9.27
CA GLU A 727 2.25 -10.67 9.40
C GLU A 727 2.45 -11.49 8.12
N GLY A 728 3.67 -11.46 7.58
CA GLY A 728 4.02 -12.10 6.31
C GLY A 728 3.78 -11.25 5.04
N SER A 729 3.11 -10.10 5.13
CA SER A 729 2.96 -9.19 4.00
C SER A 729 4.28 -8.48 3.66
N VAL A 730 4.61 -8.45 2.37
CA VAL A 730 5.82 -7.87 1.79
C VAL A 730 5.49 -6.53 1.13
N LEU A 731 6.30 -5.50 1.41
CA LEU A 731 6.40 -4.30 0.59
C LEU A 731 7.58 -4.50 -0.36
N ASP A 732 7.35 -4.39 -1.66
CA ASP A 732 8.37 -4.55 -2.69
C ASP A 732 9.50 -3.53 -2.46
N ASP A 733 10.74 -4.01 -2.38
CA ASP A 733 11.91 -3.16 -2.13
C ASP A 733 12.14 -2.13 -3.25
N THR A 734 11.73 -2.44 -4.48
CA THR A 734 11.81 -1.58 -5.66
C THR A 734 10.69 -0.54 -5.75
N SER A 735 9.75 -0.54 -4.81
CA SER A 735 8.70 0.48 -4.71
C SER A 735 9.30 1.89 -4.67
N SER A 736 9.01 2.70 -5.68
CA SER A 736 9.50 4.09 -5.81
C SER A 736 8.57 5.13 -5.17
N GLY A 737 7.32 4.75 -4.96
CA GLY A 737 6.24 5.59 -4.48
C GLY A 737 6.25 5.82 -2.97
N TYR A 738 5.17 6.44 -2.49
CA TYR A 738 5.02 6.83 -1.10
C TYR A 738 3.56 6.79 -0.64
N ILE A 739 3.37 6.88 0.67
CA ILE A 739 2.06 7.17 1.24
C ILE A 739 2.04 8.59 1.78
N GLU A 740 0.86 9.21 1.76
CA GLU A 740 0.54 10.38 2.55
C GLU A 740 -0.34 9.92 3.73
N ARG A 741 0.01 10.33 4.94
CA ARG A 741 -0.76 9.96 6.14
C ARG A 741 -0.97 11.17 7.03
N ASP A 742 -2.23 11.62 7.08
CA ASP A 742 -2.70 12.67 7.98
C ASP A 742 -2.49 12.28 9.46
N GLN A 743 -2.05 13.22 10.28
CA GLN A 743 -2.05 13.06 11.73
C GLN A 743 -2.02 14.43 12.42
N GLN A 744 -2.89 14.65 13.41
CA GLN A 744 -3.01 15.93 14.08
C GLN A 744 -2.25 15.95 15.41
N GLY A 745 -1.53 17.04 15.68
CA GLY A 745 -0.84 17.30 16.93
C GLY A 745 -1.26 18.61 17.58
N GLU A 746 -0.74 18.88 18.77
CA GLU A 746 -0.89 20.15 19.47
C GLU A 746 -0.30 21.30 18.63
N GLY A 747 -1.14 22.26 18.25
CA GLY A 747 -0.74 23.49 17.55
C GLY A 747 -0.27 24.59 18.51
N ASN A 748 0.55 24.27 19.53
CA ASN A 748 0.97 25.24 20.54
C ASN A 748 2.51 25.32 20.61
N ARG A 749 3.04 26.54 20.47
CA ARG A 749 4.48 26.85 20.50
C ARG A 749 5.20 26.52 21.81
N TYR A 750 4.48 26.32 22.91
CA TYR A 750 5.05 26.01 24.23
C TYR A 750 4.93 24.53 24.60
N ARG A 751 4.07 23.77 23.93
CA ARG A 751 3.74 22.39 24.30
C ARG A 751 4.38 21.37 23.39
N TYR A 752 4.72 20.21 23.95
CA TYR A 752 5.38 19.15 23.20
C TYR A 752 4.39 18.10 22.72
N ASN A 753 4.51 17.79 21.44
CA ASN A 753 4.07 16.54 20.85
C ASN A 753 5.21 15.51 20.93
N TYR A 754 4.84 14.27 21.18
CA TYR A 754 5.74 13.12 21.17
C TYR A 754 5.38 12.27 19.97
N TRP A 755 6.27 12.24 19.00
CA TRP A 755 6.06 11.67 17.68
C TRP A 755 6.94 10.46 17.42
N CYS A 756 6.56 9.66 16.45
CA CYS A 756 7.35 8.69 15.72
C CYS A 756 6.89 8.75 14.25
N SER A 757 7.75 8.38 13.31
CA SER A 757 7.39 8.38 11.90
C SER A 757 6.81 7.02 11.46
N PRO A 758 5.61 6.99 10.85
CA PRO A 758 5.05 5.80 10.21
C PRO A 758 5.71 5.46 8.85
N VAL A 759 6.49 6.40 8.33
CA VAL A 759 7.15 6.34 7.02
C VAL A 759 8.64 6.64 7.15
N ILE A 760 9.38 6.32 6.09
CA ILE A 760 10.78 6.67 5.89
C ILE A 760 10.93 7.35 4.54
N GLN A 761 12.12 7.87 4.24
CA GLN A 761 12.39 8.49 2.95
C GLN A 761 12.19 7.49 1.80
N THR A 762 11.58 7.96 0.70
CA THR A 762 11.44 7.19 -0.54
C THR A 762 12.79 6.71 -1.07
N GLY A 763 12.79 5.59 -1.80
CA GLY A 763 14.01 4.98 -2.33
C GLY A 763 14.92 4.30 -1.29
N THR A 764 14.55 4.26 -0.01
CA THR A 764 15.29 3.52 1.02
C THR A 764 14.59 2.20 1.40
N PRO A 765 15.31 1.16 1.87
CA PRO A 765 14.69 -0.06 2.37
C PRO A 765 13.81 0.19 3.60
N SER A 766 12.72 -0.58 3.76
CA SER A 766 11.84 -0.50 4.95
C SER A 766 12.63 -0.57 6.26
N GLY A 767 12.23 0.21 7.27
CA GLY A 767 12.91 0.28 8.57
C GLY A 767 14.23 1.06 8.58
N SER A 768 14.62 1.71 7.47
CA SER A 768 15.80 2.58 7.41
C SER A 768 15.68 3.81 8.33
N SER A 769 16.81 4.49 8.55
CA SER A 769 16.80 5.77 9.27
C SER A 769 16.20 6.89 8.42
N PHE A 770 15.59 7.88 9.07
CA PHE A 770 14.98 9.05 8.44
C PHE A 770 15.42 10.35 9.13
N THR A 771 15.08 11.49 8.53
CA THR A 771 15.12 12.80 9.19
C THR A 771 13.70 13.37 9.29
N ILE A 772 13.43 14.26 10.25
CA ILE A 772 12.09 14.84 10.39
C ILE A 772 11.71 15.64 9.13
N ALA A 773 12.65 16.41 8.56
CA ALA A 773 12.42 17.20 7.36
C ALA A 773 12.10 16.34 6.12
N SER A 774 12.64 15.11 6.03
CA SER A 774 12.38 14.23 4.89
C SER A 774 11.00 13.57 4.91
N VAL A 775 10.33 13.51 6.07
CA VAL A 775 9.09 12.70 6.21
C VAL A 775 7.88 13.47 6.73
N LEU A 776 8.05 14.64 7.35
CA LEU A 776 6.95 15.38 7.97
C LEU A 776 6.68 16.69 7.23
N LYS A 777 5.47 16.84 6.74
CA LYS A 777 4.99 18.00 5.97
C LYS A 777 3.94 18.80 6.74
N ASP A 778 3.77 20.06 6.33
CA ASP A 778 2.67 20.92 6.72
C ASP A 778 1.37 20.42 6.09
N GLY A 779 0.48 19.87 6.93
CA GLY A 779 -0.82 19.36 6.53
C GLY A 779 -1.97 20.34 6.72
N THR A 780 -1.71 21.64 6.88
CA THR A 780 -2.78 22.65 7.03
C THR A 780 -3.81 22.57 5.90
N TYR A 781 -3.36 22.24 4.70
CA TYR A 781 -4.20 21.89 3.55
C TYR A 781 -3.89 20.44 3.17
N THR A 782 -4.77 19.52 3.57
CA THR A 782 -4.58 18.05 3.48
C THR A 782 -4.23 17.60 2.07
N ASN A 783 -4.95 18.07 1.05
CA ASN A 783 -4.78 17.65 -0.35
C ASN A 783 -3.54 18.26 -1.04
N THR A 784 -2.79 19.13 -0.36
CA THR A 784 -1.59 19.77 -0.92
C THR A 784 -0.55 20.01 0.19
N PRO A 785 0.01 18.94 0.78
CA PRO A 785 0.97 19.08 1.85
C PRO A 785 2.22 19.83 1.39
N LYS A 786 2.78 20.68 2.25
CA LYS A 786 3.94 21.52 1.93
C LYS A 786 5.11 21.21 2.83
N ASP A 787 6.32 21.54 2.39
CA ASP A 787 7.47 21.48 3.28
C ASP A 787 7.31 22.41 4.49
N ILE A 788 7.65 21.88 5.67
CA ILE A 788 7.69 22.68 6.89
C ILE A 788 8.88 23.65 6.83
N SER A 789 8.63 24.92 7.18
CA SER A 789 9.72 25.89 7.33
C SER A 789 10.39 25.72 8.69
N PHE A 790 11.53 25.03 8.73
CA PHE A 790 12.30 24.86 9.97
C PHE A 790 13.16 26.10 10.28
N ILE A 791 12.88 26.77 11.38
CA ILE A 791 13.50 28.06 11.73
C ILE A 791 14.45 27.97 12.91
N SER A 792 15.37 28.95 12.98
CA SER A 792 16.18 29.21 14.18
C SER A 792 15.36 29.94 15.26
N GLY A 793 15.77 29.84 16.52
CA GLY A 793 15.03 30.42 17.66
C GLY A 793 14.11 29.40 18.34
N TYR A 794 13.06 29.90 19.01
CA TYR A 794 12.21 29.09 19.89
C TYR A 794 10.73 29.04 19.46
N ASP A 795 10.25 30.06 18.79
CA ASP A 795 8.81 30.22 18.54
C ASP A 795 8.44 29.78 17.12
N GLY A 796 7.70 28.68 17.01
CA GLY A 796 7.02 28.32 15.75
C GLY A 796 5.84 29.26 15.44
N ALA A 797 5.37 29.24 14.20
CA ALA A 797 4.28 30.09 13.72
C ALA A 797 3.32 29.30 12.80
N PRO A 798 2.02 29.60 12.81
CA PRO A 798 1.04 28.90 11.97
C PRO A 798 1.24 29.24 10.49
N ALA A 799 0.67 28.42 9.61
CA ALA A 799 0.69 28.67 8.18
C ALA A 799 -0.07 29.96 7.85
N THR A 800 0.36 30.62 6.78
CA THR A 800 -0.35 31.74 6.17
C THR A 800 -0.68 31.40 4.71
N ALA A 801 -1.38 32.28 4.01
CA ALA A 801 -1.68 32.06 2.59
C ALA A 801 -0.42 31.89 1.71
N SER A 802 0.74 32.43 2.13
CA SER A 802 1.98 32.43 1.35
C SER A 802 3.14 31.68 1.99
N LEU A 803 3.01 31.18 3.22
CA LEU A 803 4.08 30.48 3.93
C LEU A 803 3.52 29.24 4.63
N PRO A 804 4.21 28.10 4.60
CA PRO A 804 3.85 26.94 5.40
C PRO A 804 4.06 27.22 6.89
N ILE A 805 3.63 26.29 7.75
CA ILE A 805 3.93 26.35 9.19
C ILE A 805 5.43 26.48 9.43
N GLN A 806 5.79 27.18 10.51
CA GLN A 806 7.15 27.30 10.98
C GLN A 806 7.34 26.46 12.24
N ILE A 807 8.35 25.58 12.23
CA ILE A 807 8.73 24.77 13.40
C ILE A 807 10.14 25.15 13.83
N ALA A 808 10.31 25.42 15.13
CA ALA A 808 11.61 25.77 15.67
C ALA A 808 12.49 24.53 15.82
N ASN A 809 13.64 24.53 15.14
CA ASN A 809 14.66 23.47 15.22
C ASN A 809 15.11 23.19 16.66
N TYR A 810 15.04 24.20 17.52
CA TYR A 810 15.52 24.10 18.89
C TYR A 810 14.80 23.03 19.71
N TRP A 811 13.53 22.72 19.41
CA TRP A 811 12.69 21.82 20.23
C TRP A 811 12.63 20.38 19.74
N LEU A 812 13.47 20.02 18.76
CA LEU A 812 13.54 18.68 18.19
C LEU A 812 14.60 17.86 18.92
N TYR A 813 14.14 16.94 19.78
CA TYR A 813 14.99 16.07 20.59
C TYR A 813 14.56 14.62 20.50
N LYS A 814 15.51 13.72 20.77
CA LYS A 814 15.25 12.29 21.01
C LYS A 814 15.88 11.84 22.33
N PHE A 815 15.40 10.71 22.83
CA PHE A 815 15.95 10.06 24.03
C PHE A 815 16.13 8.57 23.76
N VAL A 816 17.34 8.17 23.37
CA VAL A 816 17.59 6.83 22.80
C VAL A 816 18.58 6.04 23.64
N ASN A 817 18.08 5.03 24.35
CA ASN A 817 18.88 4.14 25.19
C ASN A 817 19.84 4.91 26.13
N ARG A 818 19.25 5.67 27.07
CA ARG A 818 19.98 6.50 28.04
C ARG A 818 19.48 6.27 29.47
N THR A 819 20.32 6.57 30.46
CA THR A 819 20.01 6.40 31.88
C THR A 819 18.67 7.02 32.22
N ALA A 820 17.81 6.24 32.87
CA ALA A 820 16.48 6.67 33.25
C ALA A 820 16.50 7.94 34.12
N GLY A 821 15.56 8.87 33.87
CA GLY A 821 15.34 10.06 34.69
C GLY A 821 16.38 11.19 34.59
N ASP A 822 17.42 11.05 33.76
CA ASP A 822 18.45 12.10 33.62
C ASP A 822 18.13 13.05 32.45
N TYR A 823 17.62 14.24 32.80
CA TYR A 823 17.26 15.28 31.84
C TYR A 823 18.47 15.75 30.99
N SER A 824 19.70 15.57 31.45
CA SER A 824 20.88 15.96 30.66
C SER A 824 21.18 15.03 29.49
N GLN A 825 20.52 13.86 29.42
CA GLN A 825 20.72 12.85 28.38
C GLN A 825 19.88 13.07 27.11
N TRP A 826 18.96 14.04 27.10
CA TRP A 826 18.21 14.41 25.90
C TRP A 826 19.16 14.86 24.79
N LEU A 827 18.98 14.32 23.59
CA LEU A 827 19.83 14.61 22.44
C LEU A 827 19.07 15.50 21.47
N GLN A 828 19.54 16.72 21.28
CA GLN A 828 19.01 17.60 20.24
C GLN A 828 19.39 17.07 18.87
N ILE A 829 18.42 16.97 17.97
CA ILE A 829 18.63 16.44 16.62
C ILE A 829 18.35 17.47 15.53
N GLY A 830 17.54 18.49 15.81
CA GLY A 830 17.04 19.37 14.75
C GLY A 830 16.24 18.60 13.70
N SER A 831 15.94 19.25 12.58
CA SER A 831 15.12 18.67 11.51
C SER A 831 15.88 17.72 10.60
N THR A 832 17.22 17.84 10.54
CA THR A 832 18.12 17.06 9.69
C THR A 832 18.87 15.95 10.43
N GLY A 833 18.67 15.82 11.75
CA GLY A 833 19.26 14.75 12.54
C GLY A 833 18.62 13.40 12.22
N SER A 834 19.45 12.36 12.14
CA SER A 834 19.01 10.99 11.84
C SER A 834 18.31 10.32 13.02
N LEU A 835 17.19 9.66 12.73
CA LEU A 835 16.38 8.83 13.61
C LEU A 835 16.23 7.45 12.98
N ASN A 836 16.34 6.37 13.77
CA ASN A 836 15.98 5.04 13.27
C ASN A 836 14.45 4.88 13.27
N ALA A 837 13.91 4.03 12.39
CA ALA A 837 12.50 3.65 12.46
C ALA A 837 12.16 3.12 13.87
N GLY A 838 11.01 3.51 14.41
CA GLY A 838 10.61 3.22 15.79
C GLY A 838 11.18 4.16 16.86
N GLU A 839 12.18 5.00 16.56
CA GLU A 839 12.62 6.04 17.50
C GLU A 839 11.62 7.19 17.56
N GLY A 840 11.23 7.55 18.78
CA GLY A 840 10.38 8.71 19.01
C GLY A 840 11.19 10.01 19.14
N PHE A 841 10.54 11.12 18.85
CA PHE A 841 11.09 12.48 18.96
C PHE A 841 10.08 13.46 19.53
N THR A 842 10.55 14.53 20.15
CA THR A 842 9.71 15.62 20.65
C THR A 842 9.66 16.76 19.65
N MET A 843 8.51 17.44 19.54
CA MET A 843 8.37 18.64 18.73
C MET A 843 7.35 19.60 19.37
N LYS A 844 7.65 20.90 19.40
CA LYS A 844 6.64 21.91 19.75
C LYS A 844 5.86 22.37 18.52
N GLY A 845 4.56 22.61 18.70
CA GLY A 845 3.66 22.98 17.62
C GLY A 845 3.81 24.43 17.13
N PRO A 846 3.16 24.77 16.01
CA PRO A 846 3.08 26.14 15.50
C PRO A 846 1.86 26.86 16.07
N SER A 847 2.00 28.09 16.55
CA SER A 847 0.86 28.89 17.03
C SER A 847 1.20 30.36 17.02
N ASP A 848 0.23 31.28 17.01
CA ASP A 848 0.47 32.70 17.35
C ASP A 848 0.65 32.89 18.87
N PRO A 849 1.20 34.03 19.36
CA PRO A 849 1.22 34.33 20.78
C PRO A 849 -0.22 34.56 21.28
N GLY A 850 -0.72 33.71 22.18
CA GLY A 850 -2.10 33.78 22.63
C GLY A 850 -2.58 32.48 23.30
N PRO A 851 -3.88 32.36 23.62
CA PRO A 851 -4.44 31.13 24.17
C PRO A 851 -4.25 29.95 23.19
N PRO A 852 -4.37 28.69 23.68
CA PRO A 852 -4.13 27.49 22.88
C PRO A 852 -4.84 27.53 21.51
N SER A 853 -4.08 27.28 20.44
CA SER A 853 -4.60 27.09 19.09
C SER A 853 -5.34 25.73 19.00
N PRO A 854 -6.31 25.54 18.08
CA PRO A 854 -6.75 24.20 17.70
C PRO A 854 -5.56 23.33 17.25
N ASP A 855 -5.75 22.01 17.28
CA ASP A 855 -4.82 21.01 16.74
C ASP A 855 -4.34 21.40 15.33
N GLN A 856 -3.07 21.16 15.07
CA GLN A 856 -2.43 21.32 13.77
C GLN A 856 -2.40 19.97 13.05
N ASN A 857 -2.87 19.92 11.80
CA ASN A 857 -2.70 18.74 10.95
C ASN A 857 -1.28 18.71 10.36
N TYR A 858 -0.67 17.53 10.37
CA TYR A 858 0.59 17.23 9.71
C TYR A 858 0.35 16.06 8.75
N VAL A 859 1.16 15.97 7.70
CA VAL A 859 1.14 14.81 6.79
C VAL A 859 2.50 14.13 6.85
N PHE A 860 2.52 12.85 7.18
CA PHE A 860 3.68 12.01 6.99
C PHE A 860 3.73 11.58 5.53
N VAL A 861 4.79 11.93 4.82
CA VAL A 861 4.99 11.62 3.40
C VAL A 861 6.27 10.80 3.25
N GLY A 862 6.15 9.58 2.73
CA GLY A 862 7.30 8.71 2.50
C GLY A 862 6.94 7.24 2.27
N LYS A 863 7.97 6.39 2.11
CA LYS A 863 7.78 4.94 1.98
C LYS A 863 7.25 4.38 3.31
N PRO A 864 6.16 3.60 3.32
CA PRO A 864 5.61 3.07 4.56
C PRO A 864 6.57 2.07 5.20
N ASN A 865 6.70 2.14 6.53
CA ASN A 865 7.39 1.08 7.26
C ASN A 865 6.55 -0.20 7.24
N ASN A 866 7.23 -1.33 7.02
CA ASN A 866 6.67 -2.67 6.99
C ASN A 866 7.67 -3.70 7.53
N GLY A 867 7.16 -4.74 8.18
CA GLY A 867 7.97 -5.84 8.73
C GLY A 867 8.62 -5.50 10.07
N ASP A 868 9.60 -6.32 10.47
CA ASP A 868 10.24 -6.23 11.78
C ASP A 868 11.16 -5.00 11.89
N ILE A 869 10.99 -4.24 12.97
CA ILE A 869 11.88 -3.13 13.35
C ILE A 869 12.41 -3.39 14.75
N GLU A 870 13.74 -3.38 14.91
CA GLU A 870 14.40 -3.68 16.18
C GLU A 870 15.28 -2.52 16.67
N LEU A 871 15.16 -2.15 17.94
CA LEU A 871 15.97 -1.12 18.61
C LEU A 871 16.68 -1.69 19.83
N ASN A 872 17.99 -1.45 19.98
CA ASN A 872 18.75 -1.97 21.12
C ASN A 872 18.49 -1.18 22.40
N ILE A 873 18.17 -1.85 23.50
CA ILE A 873 18.01 -1.26 24.84
C ILE A 873 18.95 -1.91 25.86
N THR A 874 19.55 -1.09 26.72
CA THR A 874 20.46 -1.53 27.79
C THR A 874 19.73 -1.56 29.13
N SER A 875 20.10 -2.49 30.00
CA SER A 875 19.64 -2.52 31.39
C SER A 875 19.84 -1.16 32.08
N GLY A 876 18.79 -0.66 32.75
CA GLY A 876 18.78 0.61 33.48
C GLY A 876 18.46 1.85 32.64
N ASN A 877 18.19 1.69 31.34
CA ASN A 877 17.94 2.82 30.44
C ASN A 877 16.47 2.95 30.04
N ASN A 878 16.07 4.21 29.79
CA ASN A 878 14.84 4.55 29.09
C ASN A 878 15.08 4.72 27.58
N TYR A 879 14.02 4.54 26.81
CA TYR A 879 13.98 4.77 25.39
C TYR A 879 12.66 5.43 25.00
N LEU A 880 12.72 6.59 24.35
CA LEU A 880 11.60 7.20 23.67
C LEU A 880 11.42 6.51 22.31
N VAL A 881 10.40 5.68 22.22
CA VAL A 881 9.99 4.98 21.00
C VAL A 881 8.63 5.51 20.55
N GLY A 882 8.08 5.00 19.46
CA GLY A 882 6.68 5.25 19.12
C GLY A 882 6.18 4.30 18.06
N ASN A 883 4.91 4.43 17.71
CA ASN A 883 4.29 3.61 16.68
C ASN A 883 4.93 3.91 15.30
N PRO A 884 5.68 2.96 14.70
CA PRO A 884 6.38 3.19 13.45
C PRO A 884 5.57 2.80 12.22
N TYR A 885 4.34 2.34 12.36
CA TYR A 885 3.52 1.85 11.25
C TYR A 885 2.42 2.83 10.86
N PRO A 886 1.97 2.84 9.60
CA PRO A 886 0.85 3.67 9.12
C PRO A 886 -0.53 3.12 9.54
N SER A 887 -0.60 2.49 10.72
CA SER A 887 -1.80 1.94 11.35
C SER A 887 -1.69 2.02 12.86
N ALA A 888 -2.80 1.90 13.60
CA ALA A 888 -2.72 1.79 15.05
C ALA A 888 -1.94 0.54 15.47
N LEU A 889 -1.30 0.63 16.64
CA LEU A 889 -0.49 -0.43 17.24
C LEU A 889 -1.20 -0.99 18.48
N ASP A 890 -1.36 -2.31 18.56
CA ASP A 890 -1.91 -2.97 19.75
C ASP A 890 -0.87 -3.01 20.88
N ALA A 891 -1.08 -2.20 21.93
CA ALA A 891 -0.17 -2.11 23.07
C ALA A 891 -0.03 -3.42 23.83
N ASP A 892 -1.09 -4.24 23.90
CA ASP A 892 -1.03 -5.54 24.60
C ASP A 892 -0.10 -6.49 23.84
N GLN A 893 -0.25 -6.56 22.51
CA GLN A 893 0.61 -7.37 21.65
C GLN A 893 2.06 -6.85 21.65
N PHE A 894 2.24 -5.52 21.59
CA PHE A 894 3.56 -4.90 21.73
C PHE A 894 4.23 -5.29 23.06
N ILE A 895 3.51 -5.25 24.18
CA ILE A 895 4.05 -5.69 25.47
C ILE A 895 4.46 -7.16 25.39
N ASP A 896 3.57 -8.04 24.91
CA ASP A 896 3.81 -9.49 24.86
C ASP A 896 5.02 -9.86 23.98
N ASP A 897 5.28 -9.14 22.88
CA ASP A 897 6.45 -9.35 22.02
C ASP A 897 7.75 -8.79 22.62
N ASN A 898 7.64 -7.94 23.64
CA ASN A 898 8.75 -7.20 24.25
C ASN A 898 8.96 -7.57 25.72
N THR A 899 9.14 -8.86 26.02
CA THR A 899 9.43 -9.36 27.38
C THR A 899 10.68 -8.76 28.06
N SER A 900 11.51 -8.04 27.31
CA SER A 900 12.71 -7.35 27.77
C SER A 900 12.45 -6.02 28.46
N ILE A 901 11.38 -5.30 28.10
CA ILE A 901 11.02 -4.04 28.77
C ILE A 901 10.29 -4.34 30.09
N SER A 902 10.08 -3.33 30.94
CA SER A 902 9.35 -3.47 32.22
C SER A 902 7.88 -3.89 32.10
N GLY A 903 7.33 -3.91 30.87
CA GLY A 903 5.91 -4.16 30.61
C GLY A 903 5.01 -2.94 30.89
N THR A 904 5.61 -1.78 31.17
CA THR A 904 4.90 -0.50 31.37
C THR A 904 5.24 0.49 30.27
N LEU A 905 4.22 1.14 29.72
CA LEU A 905 4.36 2.19 28.70
C LEU A 905 4.01 3.56 29.29
N TYR A 906 4.85 4.56 29.05
CA TYR A 906 4.67 5.90 29.62
C TYR A 906 4.42 6.95 28.54
N PHE A 907 3.29 7.63 28.62
CA PHE A 907 2.85 8.61 27.64
C PHE A 907 2.92 10.02 28.23
N TRP A 908 3.61 10.93 27.55
CA TRP A 908 3.72 12.31 28.00
C TRP A 908 2.41 13.07 27.76
N GLU A 909 1.91 13.75 28.79
CA GLU A 909 0.82 14.72 28.68
C GLU A 909 1.32 16.10 29.12
N HIS A 910 1.32 17.07 28.20
CA HIS A 910 1.62 18.47 28.48
C HIS A 910 0.30 19.23 28.64
N TYR A 911 0.03 19.79 29.82
CA TYR A 911 -1.28 20.39 30.13
C TYR A 911 -1.21 21.87 30.56
N GLY A 912 -0.02 22.45 30.74
CA GLY A 912 0.12 23.87 31.10
C GLY A 912 1.55 24.39 30.97
N GLY A 913 1.74 25.69 31.22
CA GLY A 913 3.04 26.37 31.10
C GLY A 913 3.25 27.04 29.73
N ASP A 914 2.77 28.29 29.57
CA ASP A 914 2.89 29.06 28.32
C ASP A 914 4.23 29.81 28.24
N SER A 915 5.32 29.05 28.40
CA SER A 915 6.69 29.58 28.52
C SER A 915 7.70 28.59 27.93
N HIS A 916 8.90 29.05 27.57
CA HIS A 916 10.01 28.19 27.16
C HIS A 916 10.93 27.80 28.32
N TYR A 917 10.70 28.32 29.52
CA TYR A 917 11.48 28.00 30.71
C TYR A 917 11.04 26.67 31.30
N LEU A 918 11.98 25.73 31.45
CA LEU A 918 11.72 24.39 31.99
C LEU A 918 11.01 24.40 33.34
N ALA A 919 11.31 25.39 34.20
CA ALA A 919 10.70 25.52 35.52
C ALA A 919 9.20 25.87 35.49
N ASP A 920 8.70 26.38 34.37
CA ASP A 920 7.30 26.75 34.19
C ASP A 920 6.50 25.65 33.47
N TYR A 921 7.13 24.54 33.06
CA TYR A 921 6.46 23.47 32.31
C TYR A 921 5.55 22.67 33.23
N GLU A 922 4.30 22.48 32.80
CA GLU A 922 3.33 21.67 33.51
C GLU A 922 2.94 20.47 32.65
N GLY A 923 3.53 19.33 32.97
CA GLY A 923 3.30 18.07 32.28
C GLY A 923 3.80 16.88 33.09
N SER A 924 3.24 15.71 32.82
CA SER A 924 3.61 14.46 33.49
C SER A 924 3.28 13.25 32.62
N TYR A 925 3.52 12.04 33.13
CA TYR A 925 3.33 10.81 32.37
C TYR A 925 2.06 10.08 32.80
N ALA A 926 1.22 9.78 31.81
CA ALA A 926 0.20 8.75 31.90
C ALA A 926 0.85 7.37 31.73
N THR A 927 0.24 6.33 32.29
CA THR A 927 0.82 4.98 32.35
C THR A 927 -0.15 3.97 31.77
N TYR A 928 0.33 3.07 30.93
CA TYR A 928 -0.44 1.95 30.36
C TYR A 928 0.25 0.60 30.66
N THR A 929 -0.57 -0.42 30.93
CA THR A 929 -0.22 -1.84 31.08
C THR A 929 -1.38 -2.71 30.57
N LYS A 930 -1.22 -4.03 30.54
CA LYS A 930 -2.33 -4.97 30.24
C LYS A 930 -3.46 -4.93 31.26
N SER A 931 -3.26 -4.35 32.45
CA SER A 931 -4.32 -4.10 33.44
C SER A 931 -5.22 -2.90 33.08
N GLY A 932 -4.78 -2.06 32.15
CA GLY A 932 -5.37 -0.78 31.78
C GLY A 932 -4.40 0.36 32.00
N ALA A 933 -4.93 1.58 32.05
CA ALA A 933 -4.12 2.79 32.16
C ALA A 933 -4.58 3.75 33.26
N THR A 934 -3.65 4.59 33.71
CA THR A 934 -3.90 5.75 34.57
C THR A 934 -3.49 7.04 33.87
N PRO A 935 -4.28 8.11 33.99
CA PRO A 935 -3.90 9.41 33.46
C PRO A 935 -2.66 9.99 34.12
N ALA A 936 -2.05 11.00 33.47
CA ALA A 936 -1.07 11.84 34.12
C ALA A 936 -1.73 12.62 35.28
N PRO A 937 -1.00 12.90 36.37
CA PRO A 937 -1.50 13.71 37.47
C PRO A 937 -1.66 15.17 37.01
N THR A 938 -2.88 15.73 37.10
CA THR A 938 -3.18 17.07 36.61
C THR A 938 -3.76 17.98 37.69
N PRO A 939 -3.48 19.30 37.67
CA PRO A 939 -4.12 20.28 38.55
C PRO A 939 -5.65 20.29 38.45
N SER A 940 -6.29 20.82 39.49
CA SER A 940 -7.75 20.96 39.53
C SER A 940 -8.28 21.83 38.39
N GLY A 941 -9.24 21.31 37.62
CA GLY A 941 -9.88 22.01 36.50
C GLY A 941 -9.41 21.58 35.12
N ILE A 942 -8.37 20.76 35.03
CA ILE A 942 -7.91 20.10 33.80
C ILE A 942 -8.52 18.69 33.75
N THR A 943 -9.08 18.31 32.61
CA THR A 943 -9.54 16.92 32.39
C THR A 943 -8.36 16.12 31.85
N PRO A 944 -7.83 15.15 32.61
CA PRO A 944 -6.64 14.42 32.19
C PRO A 944 -6.96 13.39 31.10
N LYS A 945 -5.96 13.08 30.27
CA LYS A 945 -6.05 12.04 29.25
C LYS A 945 -5.52 10.72 29.77
N THR A 946 -6.20 9.65 29.38
CA THR A 946 -5.79 8.28 29.71
C THR A 946 -5.48 7.57 28.39
N PRO A 947 -4.26 7.03 28.20
CA PRO A 947 -3.96 6.26 27.01
C PRO A 947 -4.80 4.98 26.98
N GLU A 948 -5.20 4.57 25.78
CA GLU A 948 -5.99 3.35 25.56
C GLU A 948 -5.13 2.25 24.93
N ARG A 949 -5.72 1.05 24.72
CA ARG A 949 -5.00 -0.13 24.21
C ARG A 949 -4.35 0.10 22.85
N TYR A 950 -5.02 0.84 21.97
CA TYR A 950 -4.53 1.03 20.61
C TYR A 950 -3.79 2.36 20.54
N ILE A 951 -2.49 2.28 20.27
CA ILE A 951 -1.59 3.43 20.18
C ILE A 951 -1.78 4.04 18.78
N PRO A 952 -2.17 5.32 18.67
CA PRO A 952 -2.39 5.97 17.38
C PRO A 952 -1.16 5.99 16.48
N VAL A 953 -1.38 6.22 15.19
CA VAL A 953 -0.31 6.36 14.19
C VAL A 953 0.66 7.46 14.61
N GLY A 954 1.96 7.14 14.67
CA GLY A 954 3.01 8.10 15.02
C GLY A 954 3.04 8.59 16.47
N GLN A 955 2.24 8.05 17.40
CA GLN A 955 2.32 8.43 18.81
C GLN A 955 3.62 7.90 19.47
N GLY A 956 4.38 8.79 20.10
CA GLY A 956 5.58 8.46 20.89
C GLY A 956 5.28 8.13 22.36
N PHE A 957 6.04 7.21 22.94
CA PHE A 957 5.96 6.80 24.34
C PHE A 957 7.31 6.28 24.86
N PHE A 958 7.49 6.33 26.17
CA PHE A 958 8.69 5.82 26.83
C PHE A 958 8.52 4.36 27.26
N VAL A 959 9.60 3.61 27.10
CA VAL A 959 9.81 2.28 27.69
C VAL A 959 11.08 2.26 28.52
N TYR A 960 11.15 1.33 29.47
CA TYR A 960 12.28 1.08 30.35
C TYR A 960 12.66 -0.41 30.31
N SER A 961 13.95 -0.73 30.40
CA SER A 961 14.42 -2.12 30.50
C SER A 961 15.36 -2.33 31.68
N ASP A 962 15.20 -3.48 32.35
CA ASP A 962 16.12 -3.99 33.38
C ASP A 962 17.17 -4.97 32.81
N VAL A 963 17.11 -5.26 31.51
CA VAL A 963 18.01 -6.21 30.82
C VAL A 963 18.57 -5.63 29.51
N ASP A 964 19.69 -6.16 29.05
CA ASP A 964 20.22 -5.85 27.73
C ASP A 964 19.50 -6.70 26.67
N ASP A 965 18.75 -6.06 25.77
CA ASP A 965 18.01 -6.76 24.70
C ASP A 965 17.59 -5.79 23.58
N LYS A 966 16.61 -6.18 22.78
CA LYS A 966 15.96 -5.39 21.74
C LYS A 966 14.49 -5.12 22.07
N ILE A 967 14.03 -3.95 21.64
CA ILE A 967 12.63 -3.58 21.48
C ILE A 967 12.24 -3.94 20.04
N LYS A 968 11.10 -4.60 19.86
CA LYS A 968 10.63 -5.19 18.61
C LYS A 968 9.27 -4.63 18.24
N PHE A 969 9.19 -4.08 17.04
CA PHE A 969 7.93 -3.85 16.34
C PHE A 969 7.82 -4.90 15.24
N ASN A 970 6.62 -5.43 15.02
CA ASN A 970 6.33 -6.36 13.92
C ASN A 970 4.91 -6.14 13.39
N ASN A 971 4.61 -6.74 12.23
CA ASN A 971 3.30 -6.58 11.59
C ASN A 971 2.15 -7.22 12.38
N GLY A 972 2.42 -8.24 13.19
CA GLY A 972 1.44 -8.83 14.12
C GLY A 972 0.87 -7.86 15.17
N GLN A 973 1.52 -6.71 15.39
CA GLN A 973 1.05 -5.67 16.32
C GLN A 973 0.08 -4.67 15.67
N ARG A 974 -0.13 -4.72 14.35
CA ARG A 974 -0.87 -3.71 13.60
C ARG A 974 -2.37 -3.99 13.60
N ILE A 975 -3.17 -2.95 13.77
CA ILE A 975 -4.63 -3.04 13.75
C ILE A 975 -5.26 -1.73 13.26
N PHE A 976 -6.43 -1.82 12.62
CA PHE A 976 -7.19 -0.64 12.24
C PHE A 976 -8.03 -0.11 13.42
N VAL A 977 -7.63 1.01 14.01
CA VAL A 977 -8.41 1.72 15.02
C VAL A 977 -8.18 3.23 14.87
N THR A 978 -9.27 4.00 14.70
CA THR A 978 -9.21 5.45 14.55
C THR A 978 -9.35 6.18 15.88
N GLU A 979 -8.94 7.44 15.93
CA GLU A 979 -9.13 8.33 17.08
C GLU A 979 -10.56 8.91 17.17
N ALA A 980 -11.49 8.47 16.31
CA ALA A 980 -12.91 8.89 16.35
C ALA A 980 -13.60 8.54 17.67
N ASN A 981 -13.18 7.42 18.28
CA ASN A 981 -13.66 6.97 19.57
C ASN A 981 -12.51 6.98 20.59
N PRO A 982 -12.45 8.00 21.46
CA PRO A 982 -11.37 8.15 22.44
C PRO A 982 -11.35 7.04 23.51
N ASP A 983 -12.42 6.24 23.63
CA ASP A 983 -12.44 5.06 24.50
C ASP A 983 -11.63 3.87 23.93
N ASN A 984 -11.15 3.97 22.68
CA ASN A 984 -10.39 2.91 22.01
C ASN A 984 -8.94 3.33 21.68
N SER A 985 -8.74 4.56 21.22
CA SER A 985 -7.45 5.10 20.77
C SER A 985 -7.46 6.62 20.95
N ILE A 986 -6.37 7.18 21.48
CA ILE A 986 -6.25 8.62 21.72
C ILE A 986 -4.80 9.08 21.60
N PHE A 987 -4.56 10.13 20.81
CA PHE A 987 -3.27 10.82 20.77
C PHE A 987 -3.12 11.78 21.95
N MET A 988 -1.96 11.79 22.58
CA MET A 988 -1.70 12.49 23.85
C MET A 988 -1.31 13.96 23.64
N LYS A 989 -2.21 14.71 22.98
CA LYS A 989 -2.20 16.18 22.74
C LYS A 989 -3.32 16.87 23.51
N GLU A 990 -3.37 18.18 23.73
CA GLU A 990 -4.54 18.84 24.34
C GLU A 990 -5.74 18.80 23.38
N VAL A 991 -6.98 18.74 23.89
CA VAL A 991 -8.19 18.70 23.02
C VAL A 991 -9.11 19.82 23.43
N THR A 992 -9.44 20.72 22.50
CA THR A 992 -10.63 21.55 22.65
C THR A 992 -11.85 20.67 22.41
N SER A 993 -12.62 20.41 23.47
CA SER A 993 -13.77 19.52 23.47
C SER A 993 -14.70 19.74 22.26
N LYS A 994 -14.70 18.81 21.30
CA LYS A 994 -15.83 18.58 20.40
C LYS A 994 -16.33 17.17 20.60
N LYS A 995 -17.63 17.05 20.89
CA LYS A 995 -18.33 15.77 20.82
C LYS A 995 -18.37 15.37 19.35
N ALA A 996 -17.50 14.46 18.92
CA ALA A 996 -17.69 13.77 17.65
C ALA A 996 -18.98 12.94 17.74
N SER A 997 -19.79 12.97 16.68
CA SER A 997 -20.88 12.02 16.51
C SER A 997 -20.25 10.65 16.28
N VAL A 998 -20.42 9.73 17.22
CA VAL A 998 -19.87 8.37 17.15
C VAL A 998 -20.45 7.65 15.93
N VAL A 999 -19.67 7.55 14.86
CA VAL A 999 -19.89 6.56 13.80
C VAL A 999 -19.26 5.26 14.28
N LYS A 1000 -20.09 4.24 14.50
CA LYS A 1000 -19.62 2.93 14.95
C LYS A 1000 -18.96 2.21 13.78
N ASN A 1001 -17.62 2.23 13.72
CA ASN A 1001 -16.88 1.32 12.84
C ASN A 1001 -17.04 -0.13 13.33
N LYS A 1002 -17.04 -1.07 12.38
CA LYS A 1002 -17.40 -2.50 12.54
C LYS A 1002 -16.36 -3.35 13.28
N ASN A 1003 -15.25 -2.79 13.75
CA ASN A 1003 -14.21 -3.57 14.41
C ASN A 1003 -14.66 -4.04 15.80
N VAL A 1004 -14.29 -5.28 16.12
CA VAL A 1004 -14.59 -5.93 17.40
C VAL A 1004 -13.82 -5.21 18.50
N VAL A 1005 -14.44 -4.18 19.08
CA VAL A 1005 -13.95 -3.55 20.30
C VAL A 1005 -14.06 -4.58 21.42
N ILE A 1006 -12.92 -5.11 21.86
CA ILE A 1006 -12.86 -5.98 23.03
C ILE A 1006 -13.20 -5.12 24.24
N THR A 1007 -14.45 -5.22 24.72
CA THR A 1007 -14.85 -4.55 25.95
C THR A 1007 -14.18 -5.25 27.12
N ASP A 1008 -13.37 -4.53 27.88
CA ASP A 1008 -12.76 -5.06 29.09
C ASP A 1008 -13.83 -5.32 30.16
N THR A 1009 -14.02 -6.59 30.51
CA THR A 1009 -15.02 -7.04 31.48
C THR A 1009 -14.45 -7.27 32.88
N ARG A 1010 -13.14 -7.06 33.06
CA ARG A 1010 -12.46 -7.23 34.34
C ARG A 1010 -12.93 -6.19 35.36
N GLN A 1011 -12.88 -6.56 36.64
CA GLN A 1011 -13.23 -5.64 37.72
C GLN A 1011 -12.11 -4.62 37.91
N LYS A 1012 -12.44 -3.33 37.93
CA LYS A 1012 -11.45 -2.26 38.14
C LYS A 1012 -11.90 -1.26 39.21
N ILE A 1013 -10.96 -0.87 40.07
CA ILE A 1013 -11.12 0.18 41.08
C ILE A 1013 -10.14 1.29 40.75
N ARG A 1014 -10.66 2.49 40.50
CA ARG A 1014 -9.86 3.70 40.33
C ARG A 1014 -9.96 4.56 41.59
N ILE A 1015 -8.84 4.83 42.23
CA ILE A 1015 -8.76 5.64 43.47
C ILE A 1015 -8.02 6.93 43.17
N GLY A 1016 -8.63 8.05 43.54
CA GLY A 1016 -8.05 9.38 43.40
C GLY A 1016 -7.45 9.89 44.69
N PHE A 1017 -6.34 10.60 44.57
CA PHE A 1017 -5.64 11.31 45.64
C PHE A 1017 -5.49 12.79 45.30
N GLY A 1018 -5.78 13.64 46.28
CA GLY A 1018 -5.53 15.07 46.21
C GLY A 1018 -4.81 15.56 47.47
N ALA A 1019 -3.90 16.52 47.27
CA ALA A 1019 -3.16 17.21 48.32
C ALA A 1019 -2.95 18.68 47.92
N SER A 1020 -2.17 19.44 48.69
CA SER A 1020 -1.99 20.88 48.48
C SER A 1020 -1.17 21.21 47.23
N LYS A 1021 -0.12 20.42 46.97
CA LYS A 1021 0.83 20.56 45.85
C LYS A 1021 0.69 19.45 44.81
N THR A 1022 -0.05 18.38 45.10
CA THR A 1022 -0.51 17.45 44.07
C THR A 1022 -1.77 18.02 43.44
N GLY A 1023 -1.90 17.93 42.13
CA GLY A 1023 -3.21 17.99 41.49
C GLY A 1023 -4.07 16.78 41.88
N HIS A 1024 -4.51 16.01 40.90
CA HIS A 1024 -5.24 14.76 41.10
C HIS A 1024 -4.41 13.58 40.61
N ARG A 1025 -3.95 12.71 41.52
CA ARG A 1025 -3.28 11.44 41.18
C ARG A 1025 -4.31 10.32 41.19
N GLN A 1026 -4.34 9.51 40.13
CA GLN A 1026 -5.18 8.32 40.07
C GLN A 1026 -4.33 7.05 40.17
N LEU A 1027 -4.82 6.09 40.96
CA LEU A 1027 -4.35 4.71 40.99
C LEU A 1027 -5.38 3.78 40.37
N LEU A 1028 -4.92 2.74 39.69
CA LEU A 1028 -5.75 1.67 39.14
C LEU A 1028 -5.44 0.35 39.84
N LEU A 1029 -6.50 -0.38 40.19
CA LEU A 1029 -6.45 -1.76 40.62
C LEU A 1029 -7.35 -2.60 39.71
N THR A 1030 -6.80 -3.65 39.09
CA THR A 1030 -7.52 -4.53 38.16
C THR A 1030 -7.50 -5.97 38.64
N VAL A 1031 -8.65 -6.65 38.56
CA VAL A 1031 -8.74 -8.08 38.87
C VAL A 1031 -8.50 -8.92 37.62
N ASP A 1032 -7.45 -9.73 37.64
CA ASP A 1032 -7.05 -10.58 36.52
C ASP A 1032 -6.48 -11.90 37.05
N ASP A 1033 -7.01 -13.04 36.60
CA ASP A 1033 -6.64 -14.37 37.10
C ASP A 1033 -5.22 -14.81 36.69
N ARG A 1034 -4.55 -14.03 35.84
CA ARG A 1034 -3.15 -14.21 35.43
C ARG A 1034 -2.15 -13.53 36.37
N THR A 1035 -2.61 -12.80 37.38
CA THR A 1035 -1.79 -12.01 38.31
C THR A 1035 -1.67 -12.64 39.70
N THR A 1036 -0.78 -12.11 40.52
CA THR A 1036 -0.43 -12.55 41.87
C THR A 1036 -0.49 -11.39 42.87
N ASP A 1037 0.01 -11.59 44.08
CA ASP A 1037 0.15 -10.52 45.10
C ASP A 1037 1.50 -9.79 45.00
N LEU A 1038 2.40 -10.29 44.15
CA LEU A 1038 3.73 -9.73 43.88
C LEU A 1038 3.70 -8.91 42.59
N ALA A 1039 4.83 -8.28 42.24
CA ALA A 1039 4.91 -7.54 40.98
C ALA A 1039 4.83 -8.48 39.77
N ASP A 1040 3.80 -8.32 38.95
CA ASP A 1040 3.54 -9.07 37.73
C ASP A 1040 3.88 -8.25 36.48
N TRP A 1041 4.84 -8.76 35.72
CA TRP A 1041 5.32 -8.14 34.51
C TRP A 1041 4.19 -7.91 33.49
N GLY A 1042 4.09 -6.68 32.98
CA GLY A 1042 3.08 -6.28 32.00
C GLY A 1042 1.69 -5.99 32.58
N PHE A 1043 1.45 -6.26 33.86
CA PHE A 1043 0.17 -6.01 34.54
C PHE A 1043 0.28 -4.92 35.61
N ASP A 1044 1.42 -4.83 36.29
CA ASP A 1044 1.71 -3.78 37.25
C ASP A 1044 2.51 -2.64 36.60
N GLY A 1045 2.08 -1.41 36.85
CA GLY A 1045 2.67 -0.21 36.27
C GLY A 1045 3.47 0.58 37.30
N GLU A 1046 4.80 0.52 37.23
CA GLU A 1046 5.69 1.28 38.13
C GLU A 1046 5.49 2.78 37.91
N ILE A 1047 5.59 3.60 38.96
CA ILE A 1047 5.39 5.05 38.84
C ILE A 1047 6.56 5.70 38.08
N TYR A 1048 6.25 6.56 37.12
CA TYR A 1048 7.25 7.37 36.42
C TYR A 1048 7.09 8.85 36.79
N GLY A 1049 8.14 9.43 37.39
CA GLY A 1049 8.11 10.81 37.88
C GLY A 1049 7.32 10.97 39.17
N LEU A 1050 7.98 10.67 40.30
CA LEU A 1050 7.41 10.85 41.64
C LEU A 1050 7.22 12.33 41.97
N LEU A 1051 6.03 12.71 42.43
CA LEU A 1051 5.74 14.08 42.84
C LEU A 1051 6.16 14.36 44.30
N PRO A 1052 6.38 15.63 44.69
CA PRO A 1052 6.67 16.01 46.08
C PRO A 1052 5.58 15.59 47.06
N GLU A 1053 4.33 15.58 46.60
CA GLU A 1053 3.17 15.02 47.30
C GLU A 1053 2.56 13.98 46.37
N ASP A 1054 2.43 12.72 46.81
CA ASP A 1054 2.00 11.63 45.92
C ASP A 1054 1.38 10.45 46.68
N MET A 1055 0.61 9.62 45.97
CA MET A 1055 0.06 8.35 46.47
C MET A 1055 0.35 7.23 45.47
N PHE A 1056 0.68 6.04 45.96
CA PHE A 1056 1.03 4.87 45.14
C PHE A 1056 0.71 3.55 45.86
N TRP A 1057 0.60 2.47 45.10
CA TRP A 1057 0.63 1.10 45.62
C TRP A 1057 2.06 0.72 46.00
N ILE A 1058 2.22 -0.09 47.05
CA ILE A 1058 3.51 -0.65 47.44
C ILE A 1058 3.49 -2.15 47.14
N ILE A 1059 4.34 -2.56 46.21
CA ILE A 1059 4.50 -3.95 45.76
C ILE A 1059 6.00 -4.22 45.73
N ASP A 1060 6.48 -5.26 46.41
CA ASP A 1060 7.91 -5.62 46.49
C ASP A 1060 8.87 -4.43 46.75
N ASP A 1061 8.52 -3.58 47.72
CA ASP A 1061 9.26 -2.37 48.12
C ASP A 1061 9.42 -1.30 47.01
N LYS A 1062 8.68 -1.43 45.90
CA LYS A 1062 8.60 -0.47 44.79
C LYS A 1062 7.24 0.25 44.77
N LYS A 1063 7.17 1.34 43.99
CA LYS A 1063 6.03 2.28 43.95
C LYS A 1063 5.29 2.13 42.62
N TYR A 1064 4.00 1.81 42.66
CA TYR A 1064 3.19 1.53 41.47
C TYR A 1064 1.95 2.43 41.39
N VAL A 1065 1.54 2.78 40.17
CA VAL A 1065 0.28 3.46 39.89
C VAL A 1065 -0.82 2.51 39.39
N ILE A 1066 -0.43 1.36 38.86
CA ILE A 1066 -1.34 0.31 38.40
C ILE A 1066 -0.96 -0.98 39.11
N GLN A 1067 -1.96 -1.68 39.66
CA GLN A 1067 -1.79 -2.99 40.27
C GLN A 1067 -2.80 -4.00 39.69
N GLY A 1068 -2.32 -5.17 39.27
CA GLY A 1068 -3.10 -6.38 39.01
C GLY A 1068 -3.24 -7.24 40.27
N LEU A 1069 -4.38 -7.88 40.46
CA LEU A 1069 -4.58 -8.86 41.54
C LEU A 1069 -5.46 -10.04 41.07
N PRO A 1070 -5.27 -11.24 41.62
CA PRO A 1070 -6.08 -12.40 41.24
C PRO A 1070 -7.53 -12.32 41.73
N ASP A 1071 -7.80 -11.60 42.82
CA ASP A 1071 -9.13 -11.48 43.42
C ASP A 1071 -9.27 -10.25 44.35
N LEU A 1072 -10.54 -9.94 44.70
CA LEU A 1072 -10.90 -8.94 45.72
C LEU A 1072 -11.57 -9.61 46.93
N ASN A 1073 -10.90 -10.58 47.57
CA ASN A 1073 -11.39 -11.17 48.81
C ASN A 1073 -11.66 -10.11 49.90
N ILE A 1074 -12.68 -10.33 50.73
CA ILE A 1074 -13.13 -9.43 51.79
C ILE A 1074 -12.05 -9.16 52.85
N ASP A 1075 -11.16 -10.13 53.08
CA ASP A 1075 -10.07 -10.04 54.07
C ASP A 1075 -8.79 -9.38 53.53
N ARG A 1076 -8.77 -9.00 52.25
CA ARG A 1076 -7.60 -8.41 51.61
C ARG A 1076 -7.35 -6.99 52.14
N GLU A 1077 -6.10 -6.71 52.48
CA GLU A 1077 -5.60 -5.38 52.81
C GLU A 1077 -4.51 -5.02 51.80
N ILE A 1078 -4.71 -3.93 51.06
CA ILE A 1078 -3.82 -3.49 49.99
C ILE A 1078 -3.09 -2.23 50.47
N PRO A 1079 -1.76 -2.28 50.69
CA PRO A 1079 -1.01 -1.14 51.21
C PRO A 1079 -0.99 0.07 50.27
N LEU A 1080 -1.11 1.26 50.85
CA LEU A 1080 -0.97 2.54 50.17
C LEU A 1080 0.20 3.31 50.78
N GLY A 1081 1.11 3.77 49.93
CA GLY A 1081 2.15 4.73 50.29
C GLY A 1081 1.71 6.15 49.99
N ILE A 1082 1.98 7.08 50.90
CA ILE A 1082 1.73 8.51 50.73
C ILE A 1082 2.99 9.29 51.08
N ILE A 1083 3.33 10.30 50.27
CA ILE A 1083 4.41 11.25 50.53
C ILE A 1083 3.80 12.64 50.61
N ILE A 1084 4.20 13.43 51.63
CA ILE A 1084 3.73 14.80 51.85
C ILE A 1084 4.92 15.73 52.11
N ASP A 1085 5.03 16.82 51.35
CA ASP A 1085 6.12 17.80 51.45
C ASP A 1085 5.83 18.91 52.47
N GLU A 1086 4.56 19.24 52.73
CA GLU A 1086 4.16 20.22 53.75
C GLU A 1086 2.91 19.80 54.53
N ASP A 1087 2.82 20.24 55.79
CA ASP A 1087 1.65 19.97 56.62
C ASP A 1087 0.36 20.40 55.93
N GLY A 1088 -0.58 19.47 55.76
CA GLY A 1088 -1.75 19.74 54.92
C GLY A 1088 -2.83 18.68 54.98
N LEU A 1089 -3.99 19.04 54.41
CA LEU A 1089 -5.13 18.15 54.26
C LEU A 1089 -4.96 17.30 53.00
N ILE A 1090 -5.00 15.98 53.15
CA ILE A 1090 -5.06 15.04 52.02
C ILE A 1090 -6.48 14.51 51.85
N SER A 1091 -6.82 14.11 50.64
CA SER A 1091 -8.12 13.52 50.29
C SER A 1091 -7.93 12.26 49.45
N ILE A 1092 -8.59 11.16 49.83
CA ILE A 1092 -8.64 9.92 49.06
C ILE A 1092 -10.10 9.60 48.73
N LYS A 1093 -10.40 9.35 47.46
CA LYS A 1093 -11.77 9.06 46.97
C LYS A 1093 -11.80 7.98 45.90
N ILE A 1094 -12.97 7.44 45.63
CA ILE A 1094 -13.19 6.59 44.46
C ILE A 1094 -13.43 7.50 43.25
N ASP A 1095 -12.63 7.34 42.20
CA ASP A 1095 -12.84 8.02 40.93
C ASP A 1095 -13.84 7.27 40.05
N LYS A 1096 -13.68 5.95 39.93
CA LYS A 1096 -14.53 5.08 39.11
C LYS A 1096 -14.49 3.64 39.62
N LEU A 1097 -15.60 2.93 39.48
CA LEU A 1097 -15.70 1.48 39.64
C LEU A 1097 -16.19 0.90 38.31
N GLU A 1098 -15.50 -0.11 37.79
CA GLU A 1098 -15.81 -0.73 36.50
C GLU A 1098 -16.03 -2.23 36.72
N ASN A 1099 -17.17 -2.75 36.26
CA ASN A 1099 -17.55 -4.16 36.46
C ASN A 1099 -17.55 -4.63 37.93
N ILE A 1100 -17.80 -3.72 38.87
CA ILE A 1100 -17.91 -4.00 40.31
C ILE A 1100 -19.34 -3.81 40.76
N GLU A 1101 -19.84 -4.74 41.56
CA GLU A 1101 -21.16 -4.65 42.15
C GLU A 1101 -21.28 -3.41 43.07
N GLU A 1102 -22.35 -2.64 42.93
CA GLU A 1102 -22.64 -1.47 43.80
C GLU A 1102 -22.69 -1.82 45.30
N SER A 1103 -22.91 -3.09 45.63
CA SER A 1103 -22.95 -3.61 46.99
C SER A 1103 -21.57 -3.65 47.66
N LYS A 1104 -20.49 -3.70 46.86
CA LYS A 1104 -19.12 -3.82 47.35
C LYS A 1104 -18.70 -2.53 48.05
N LYS A 1105 -18.34 -2.64 49.32
CA LYS A 1105 -17.91 -1.50 50.14
C LYS A 1105 -16.40 -1.43 50.16
N LEU A 1106 -15.87 -0.22 50.02
CA LEU A 1106 -14.44 0.08 50.04
C LEU A 1106 -14.15 1.03 51.19
N TYR A 1107 -13.05 0.78 51.90
CA TYR A 1107 -12.63 1.55 53.05
C TYR A 1107 -11.14 1.87 52.98
N ILE A 1108 -10.76 3.05 53.48
CA ILE A 1108 -9.38 3.33 53.85
C ILE A 1108 -9.19 3.00 55.32
N LYS A 1109 -8.24 2.12 55.61
CA LYS A 1109 -7.82 1.76 56.97
C LYS A 1109 -6.62 2.62 57.36
N ASP A 1110 -6.69 3.31 58.50
CA ASP A 1110 -5.54 3.96 59.13
C ASP A 1110 -4.93 2.98 60.13
N ASN A 1111 -3.82 2.34 59.77
CA ASN A 1111 -3.11 1.33 60.57
C ASN A 1111 -2.55 1.89 61.87
N LEU A 1112 -2.39 3.22 62.00
CA LEU A 1112 -1.98 3.85 63.26
C LEU A 1112 -3.10 3.80 64.31
N THR A 1113 -4.35 4.01 63.89
CA THR A 1113 -5.53 4.07 64.79
C THR A 1113 -6.38 2.80 64.77
N GLY A 1114 -6.21 1.97 63.73
CA GLY A 1114 -7.06 0.83 63.41
C GLY A 1114 -8.44 1.21 62.88
N GLU A 1115 -8.74 2.50 62.67
CA GLU A 1115 -10.04 2.97 62.14
C GLU A 1115 -10.17 2.70 60.64
N THR A 1116 -11.39 2.43 60.19
CA THR A 1116 -11.73 2.23 58.77
C THR A 1116 -12.79 3.22 58.32
N TYR A 1117 -12.52 3.92 57.21
CA TYR A 1117 -13.36 5.00 56.69
C TYR A 1117 -13.94 4.60 55.33
N GLN A 1118 -15.27 4.53 55.23
CA GLN A 1118 -15.92 4.12 53.98
C GLN A 1118 -15.84 5.23 52.92
N ILE A 1119 -15.29 4.91 51.74
CA ILE A 1119 -15.06 5.90 50.67
C ILE A 1119 -16.06 5.84 49.51
N ASN A 1120 -17.02 4.91 49.53
CA ASN A 1120 -18.04 4.81 48.46
C ASN A 1120 -18.94 6.05 48.31
N LYS A 1121 -19.04 6.92 49.33
CA LYS A 1121 -20.01 8.03 49.38
C LYS A 1121 -19.38 9.40 49.65
N GLN A 1122 -18.21 9.41 50.28
CA GLN A 1122 -17.50 10.62 50.69
C GLN A 1122 -16.01 10.33 50.61
N SER A 1123 -15.21 11.35 50.35
CA SER A 1123 -13.76 11.24 50.43
C SER A 1123 -13.31 10.96 51.87
N PHE A 1124 -12.23 10.21 52.02
CA PHE A 1124 -11.45 10.15 53.26
C PHE A 1124 -10.54 11.37 53.31
N GLU A 1125 -10.61 12.17 54.37
CA GLU A 1125 -9.84 13.39 54.54
C GLU A 1125 -9.13 13.39 55.89
N ILE A 1126 -7.84 13.74 55.91
CA ILE A 1126 -7.03 13.80 57.13
C ILE A 1126 -5.91 14.84 56.98
N GLU A 1127 -5.61 15.57 58.05
CA GLU A 1127 -4.41 16.41 58.11
C GLU A 1127 -3.19 15.55 58.45
N LEU A 1128 -2.14 15.66 57.63
CA LEU A 1128 -0.86 14.97 57.81
C LEU A 1128 0.26 15.99 57.96
N GLU A 1129 1.22 15.67 58.82
CA GLU A 1129 2.51 16.38 58.88
C GLU A 1129 3.38 15.96 57.68
N ALA A 1130 4.31 16.81 57.27
CA ALA A 1130 5.28 16.47 56.22
C ALA A 1130 6.06 15.18 56.54
N GLY A 1131 6.14 14.27 55.57
CA GLY A 1131 6.82 12.97 55.72
C GLY A 1131 6.36 11.90 54.74
N GLU A 1132 6.94 10.70 54.89
CA GLU A 1132 6.55 9.50 54.14
C GLU A 1132 5.74 8.54 55.03
N TYR A 1133 4.57 8.14 54.56
CA TYR A 1133 3.64 7.23 55.22
C TYR A 1133 3.49 5.96 54.37
N LEU A 1134 4.42 5.03 54.51
CA LEU A 1134 4.50 3.82 53.66
C LEU A 1134 3.69 2.62 54.20
N ASP A 1135 3.33 2.62 55.47
CA ASP A 1135 2.64 1.50 56.14
C ASP A 1135 1.35 1.94 56.85
N ARG A 1136 1.04 3.25 56.81
CA ARG A 1136 -0.06 3.82 57.58
C ARG A 1136 -1.43 3.55 56.96
N PHE A 1137 -1.55 3.55 55.64
CA PHE A 1137 -2.85 3.46 54.98
C PHE A 1137 -2.98 2.19 54.15
N SER A 1138 -4.19 1.64 54.10
CA SER A 1138 -4.49 0.49 53.26
C SER A 1138 -5.91 0.56 52.72
N LEU A 1139 -6.11 0.14 51.47
CA LEU A 1139 -7.43 -0.13 50.94
C LEU A 1139 -7.90 -1.50 51.47
N VAL A 1140 -9.09 -1.53 52.06
CA VAL A 1140 -9.70 -2.75 52.61
C VAL A 1140 -11.17 -2.87 52.19
N PHE A 1141 -11.69 -4.10 52.19
CA PHE A 1141 -13.04 -4.40 51.70
C PHE A 1141 -14.08 -4.64 52.81
N GLN A 1142 -13.65 -4.60 54.07
CA GLN A 1142 -14.52 -4.67 55.25
C GLN A 1142 -14.14 -3.62 56.28
N PRO A 1143 -15.13 -3.10 57.05
CA PRO A 1143 -14.82 -2.22 58.16
C PRO A 1143 -14.13 -3.01 59.27
N ARG A 1144 -13.41 -2.31 60.16
CA ARG A 1144 -12.88 -2.96 61.36
C ARG A 1144 -14.01 -3.58 62.18
N LEU A 1145 -13.72 -4.71 62.81
CA LEU A 1145 -14.59 -5.29 63.83
C LEU A 1145 -14.50 -4.43 65.09
N LYS A 1146 -15.56 -3.67 65.39
CA LYS A 1146 -15.70 -2.97 66.68
C LYS A 1146 -15.85 -4.00 67.81
N THR A 1147 -15.24 -3.75 68.95
CA THR A 1147 -15.40 -4.57 70.15
C THR A 1147 -16.85 -4.55 70.63
N LEU A 1148 -17.25 -5.58 71.37
CA LEU A 1148 -18.60 -5.67 71.95
C LEU A 1148 -18.91 -4.51 72.91
N GLU A 1149 -17.88 -3.85 73.44
CA GLU A 1149 -17.98 -2.67 74.30
C GLU A 1149 -18.24 -1.40 73.47
N GLU A 1150 -17.53 -1.18 72.36
CA GLU A 1150 -17.75 -0.04 71.44
C GLU A 1150 -19.15 -0.04 70.82
N ILE A 1151 -19.65 -1.22 70.41
CA ILE A 1151 -21.00 -1.36 69.82
C ILE A 1151 -22.10 -1.02 70.85
N LYS A 1152 -21.93 -1.42 72.12
CA LYS A 1152 -22.88 -1.13 73.20
C LYS A 1152 -22.90 0.36 73.56
N LEU A 1153 -21.77 1.04 73.47
CA LEU A 1153 -21.64 2.45 73.85
C LEU A 1153 -22.22 3.43 72.80
N GLU A 1154 -22.05 3.17 71.49
CA GLU A 1154 -22.56 4.06 70.43
C GLU A 1154 -24.09 4.00 70.22
N GLN A 1155 -24.71 2.82 70.36
CA GLN A 1155 -26.15 2.63 70.13
C GLN A 1155 -27.00 2.74 71.40
N GLY A 1156 -26.36 2.83 72.58
CA GLY A 1156 -27.00 2.67 73.87
C GLY A 1156 -27.65 3.91 74.49
N PHE A 1157 -27.24 5.12 74.07
CA PHE A 1157 -27.66 6.38 74.70
C PHE A 1157 -27.99 7.47 73.68
N SER A 1158 -29.11 8.17 73.88
CA SER A 1158 -29.47 9.37 73.12
C SER A 1158 -29.52 10.58 74.05
N ILE A 1159 -28.64 11.56 73.82
CA ILE A 1159 -28.54 12.80 74.61
C ILE A 1159 -28.93 14.01 73.75
N PHE A 1160 -29.81 14.87 74.26
CA PHE A 1160 -30.20 16.13 73.64
C PHE A 1160 -30.67 17.15 74.68
N THR A 1161 -30.74 18.43 74.31
CA THR A 1161 -31.19 19.51 75.19
C THR A 1161 -32.70 19.70 75.13
N HIS A 1162 -33.34 19.82 76.29
CA HIS A 1162 -34.77 20.04 76.42
C HIS A 1162 -35.07 21.52 76.73
N LYS A 1163 -35.19 22.32 75.67
CA LYS A 1163 -35.23 23.80 75.74
C LYS A 1163 -36.28 24.36 76.71
N SER A 1164 -37.51 23.80 76.74
CA SER A 1164 -38.60 24.31 77.58
C SER A 1164 -38.48 24.01 79.07
N GLN A 1165 -37.61 23.07 79.47
CA GLN A 1165 -37.42 22.67 80.88
C GLN A 1165 -36.00 22.95 81.39
N TYR A 1166 -35.16 23.55 80.55
CA TYR A 1166 -33.77 23.89 80.86
C TYR A 1166 -32.99 22.69 81.43
N ALA A 1167 -33.04 21.56 80.71
CA ALA A 1167 -32.51 20.27 81.14
C ALA A 1167 -31.77 19.53 80.01
N VAL A 1168 -30.80 18.69 80.37
CA VAL A 1168 -30.23 17.67 79.47
C VAL A 1168 -31.10 16.43 79.57
N GLN A 1169 -31.62 15.96 78.45
CA GLN A 1169 -32.34 14.70 78.39
C GLN A 1169 -31.41 13.59 77.94
N VAL A 1170 -31.32 12.51 78.73
CA VAL A 1170 -30.57 11.29 78.42
C VAL A 1170 -31.57 10.14 78.34
N LYS A 1171 -31.73 9.56 77.16
CA LYS A 1171 -32.52 8.35 76.94
C LYS A 1171 -31.59 7.15 76.85
N LYS A 1172 -31.78 6.18 77.74
CA LYS A 1172 -31.14 4.87 77.66
C LYS A 1172 -31.94 3.98 76.73
N ILE A 1173 -31.28 3.50 75.69
CA ILE A 1173 -31.84 2.58 74.69
C ILE A 1173 -31.47 1.14 75.05
N ILE A 1174 -30.38 0.95 75.81
CA ILE A 1174 -29.97 -0.32 76.43
C ILE A 1174 -29.94 -0.20 77.95
N ASP A 1175 -29.97 -1.32 78.66
CA ASP A 1175 -29.88 -1.36 80.12
C ASP A 1175 -28.41 -1.24 80.55
N ALA A 1176 -27.99 -0.03 80.89
CA ALA A 1176 -26.63 0.30 81.27
C ALA A 1176 -26.61 1.16 82.55
N GLU A 1177 -25.73 0.78 83.47
CA GLU A 1177 -25.52 1.48 84.74
C GLU A 1177 -24.70 2.74 84.51
N ILE A 1178 -25.32 3.90 84.72
CA ILE A 1178 -24.65 5.21 84.66
C ILE A 1178 -24.22 5.56 86.07
N LEU A 1179 -22.91 5.70 86.27
CA LEU A 1179 -22.29 6.07 87.53
C LEU A 1179 -22.38 7.59 87.77
N SER A 1180 -22.09 8.38 86.74
CA SER A 1180 -22.25 9.84 86.80
C SER A 1180 -22.46 10.45 85.43
N ILE A 1181 -23.02 11.67 85.42
CA ILE A 1181 -23.17 12.48 84.21
C ILE A 1181 -22.56 13.85 84.50
N ASN A 1182 -21.59 14.27 83.71
CA ASN A 1182 -20.88 15.53 83.84
C ASN A 1182 -21.22 16.43 82.65
N LEU A 1183 -21.38 17.72 82.91
CA LEU A 1183 -21.54 18.76 81.91
C LEU A 1183 -20.31 19.67 81.97
N TYR A 1184 -19.62 19.83 80.85
CA TYR A 1184 -18.48 20.73 80.69
C TYR A 1184 -18.83 21.85 79.71
N ASN A 1185 -18.26 23.04 79.91
CA ASN A 1185 -18.29 24.06 78.87
C ASN A 1185 -17.24 23.75 77.79
N ILE A 1186 -17.28 24.49 76.67
CA ILE A 1186 -16.34 24.31 75.55
C ILE A 1186 -14.85 24.45 75.95
N TYR A 1187 -14.55 25.14 77.06
CA TYR A 1187 -13.19 25.30 77.58
C TYR A 1187 -12.75 24.15 78.51
N GLY A 1188 -13.52 23.06 78.59
CA GLY A 1188 -13.21 21.89 79.42
C GLY A 1188 -13.43 22.11 80.93
N ARG A 1189 -14.03 23.23 81.35
CA ARG A 1189 -14.36 23.47 82.76
C ARG A 1189 -15.67 22.77 83.10
N MET A 1190 -15.65 21.95 84.15
CA MET A 1190 -16.84 21.27 84.66
C MET A 1190 -17.85 22.30 85.18
N VAL A 1191 -19.07 22.20 84.68
CA VAL A 1191 -20.19 23.10 84.95
C VAL A 1191 -21.14 22.48 85.97
N GLN A 1192 -21.45 21.20 85.79
CA GLN A 1192 -22.37 20.48 86.67
C GLN A 1192 -22.15 18.96 86.59
N THR A 1193 -22.44 18.27 87.69
CA THR A 1193 -22.42 16.80 87.78
C THR A 1193 -23.73 16.30 88.37
N TRP A 1194 -24.22 15.17 87.88
CA TRP A 1194 -25.34 14.42 88.43
C TRP A 1194 -24.85 13.02 88.86
N GLU A 1195 -25.06 12.69 90.13
CA GLU A 1195 -24.72 11.42 90.79
C GLU A 1195 -25.92 10.95 91.63
N GLY A 1196 -26.20 9.64 91.68
CA GLY A 1196 -27.33 9.07 92.44
C GLY A 1196 -28.22 8.14 91.61
N ASP A 1197 -29.55 8.19 91.81
CA ASP A 1197 -30.52 7.37 91.05
C ASP A 1197 -30.59 7.81 89.58
N LEU A 1198 -29.71 7.23 88.78
CA LEU A 1198 -29.64 7.38 87.33
C LEU A 1198 -30.16 6.12 86.63
N GLY A 1199 -30.96 5.29 87.30
CA GLY A 1199 -31.43 3.99 86.80
C GLY A 1199 -32.48 4.09 85.68
N GLY A 1200 -33.19 5.22 85.59
CA GLY A 1200 -34.30 5.41 84.65
C GLY A 1200 -33.90 5.31 83.17
N ARG A 1201 -34.80 4.73 82.35
CA ARG A 1201 -34.64 4.70 80.87
C ARG A 1201 -34.69 6.08 80.23
N HIS A 1202 -35.29 7.05 80.92
CA HIS A 1202 -35.34 8.45 80.50
C HIS A 1202 -34.97 9.32 81.68
N LEU A 1203 -33.82 9.97 81.60
CA LEU A 1203 -33.33 10.91 82.59
C LEU A 1203 -33.52 12.32 82.04
N LEU A 1204 -34.06 13.19 82.87
CA LEU A 1204 -34.21 14.60 82.57
C LEU A 1204 -33.47 15.39 83.65
N LEU A 1205 -32.34 15.98 83.27
CA LEU A 1205 -31.33 16.47 84.18
C LEU A 1205 -31.30 18.01 84.14
N PRO A 1206 -31.91 18.69 85.13
CA PRO A 1206 -32.00 20.14 85.10
C PRO A 1206 -30.62 20.79 85.19
N ILE A 1207 -30.41 21.78 84.34
CA ILE A 1207 -29.16 22.53 84.22
C ILE A 1207 -29.28 23.77 85.12
N ARG A 1208 -28.26 24.06 85.93
CA ARG A 1208 -28.19 25.32 86.69
C ARG A 1208 -27.99 26.46 85.70
N LYS A 1209 -28.62 27.63 85.91
CA LYS A 1209 -28.54 28.79 84.97
C LYS A 1209 -27.11 29.00 84.44
N THR A 1210 -26.92 28.73 83.16
CA THR A 1210 -25.66 28.83 82.42
C THR A 1210 -25.83 29.75 81.23
N THR A 1211 -24.74 30.29 80.67
CA THR A 1211 -24.80 31.12 79.46
C THR A 1211 -25.11 30.27 78.24
N THR A 1212 -25.84 30.81 77.27
CA THR A 1212 -26.05 30.18 75.96
C THR A 1212 -24.70 29.83 75.32
N GLY A 1213 -24.54 28.61 74.81
CA GLY A 1213 -23.29 28.15 74.21
C GLY A 1213 -23.22 26.64 73.97
N VAL A 1214 -22.06 26.17 73.48
CA VAL A 1214 -21.77 24.74 73.26
C VAL A 1214 -21.20 24.13 74.54
N TYR A 1215 -21.75 22.98 74.92
CA TYR A 1215 -21.35 22.21 76.10
C TYR A 1215 -21.10 20.75 75.73
N ILE A 1216 -20.32 20.04 76.55
CA ILE A 1216 -20.02 18.62 76.40
C ILE A 1216 -20.68 17.88 77.57
N VAL A 1217 -21.56 16.93 77.26
CA VAL A 1217 -22.12 15.98 78.24
C VAL A 1217 -21.27 14.72 78.22
N GLN A 1218 -20.67 14.39 79.35
CA GLN A 1218 -19.90 13.18 79.57
C GLN A 1218 -20.69 12.23 80.48
N LEU A 1219 -21.08 11.05 79.97
CA LEU A 1219 -21.66 9.96 80.73
C LEU A 1219 -20.53 9.03 81.20
N ASN A 1220 -20.38 8.81 82.51
CA ASN A 1220 -19.51 7.79 83.04
C ASN A 1220 -20.35 6.58 83.44
N THR A 1221 -20.05 5.42 82.88
CA THR A 1221 -20.73 4.16 83.15
C THR A 1221 -19.76 3.19 83.81
N ALA A 1222 -20.27 2.09 84.38
CA ALA A 1222 -19.41 1.05 84.94
C ALA A 1222 -18.42 0.44 83.93
N ASN A 1223 -18.71 0.59 82.63
CA ASN A 1223 -17.95 -0.03 81.54
C ASN A 1223 -17.26 1.00 80.62
N GLY A 1224 -17.17 2.28 81.02
CA GLY A 1224 -16.47 3.32 80.24
C GLY A 1224 -17.19 4.67 80.18
N THR A 1225 -16.57 5.63 79.49
CA THR A 1225 -17.01 7.03 79.39
C THR A 1225 -17.49 7.35 77.97
N PHE A 1226 -18.60 8.09 77.84
CA PHE A 1226 -19.18 8.56 76.57
C PHE A 1226 -19.35 10.07 76.60
N GLU A 1227 -18.99 10.77 75.53
CA GLU A 1227 -19.11 12.22 75.44
C GLU A 1227 -19.97 12.66 74.24
N LYS A 1228 -20.83 13.67 74.45
CA LYS A 1228 -21.61 14.28 73.38
C LYS A 1228 -21.68 15.79 73.51
N LYS A 1229 -21.36 16.48 72.41
CA LYS A 1229 -21.55 17.92 72.27
C LYS A 1229 -23.04 18.25 72.14
N ILE A 1230 -23.49 19.26 72.88
CA ILE A 1230 -24.85 19.79 72.84
C ILE A 1230 -24.82 21.33 72.85
N ILE A 1231 -25.90 21.95 72.38
CA ILE A 1231 -26.09 23.40 72.46
C ILE A 1231 -27.16 23.68 73.52
N ILE A 1232 -26.81 24.51 74.50
CA ILE A 1232 -27.73 25.05 75.51
C ILE A 1232 -28.03 26.48 75.11
N GLU A 1233 -29.31 26.79 74.87
CA GLU A 1233 -29.79 28.13 74.49
C GLU A 1233 -30.41 28.88 75.68
#